data_AF-A0A061RTW5-F1
#
_entry.id   AF-A0A061RTW5-F1
#
_cell.length_a   1.000
_cell.length_b   1.000
_cell.length_c   1.000
_cell.angle_alpha   90.00
_cell.angle_beta   90.00
_cell.angle_gamma   90.00
#
_symmetry.space_group_name_H-M   'P 1'
#
loop_
_entity.id
_entity.type
_entity.pdbx_description
1 polymer ?
#
loop_
_entity_poly.entity_id
_entity_poly.type
_entity_poly.pdbx_seq_one_letter_code
_entity_poly.pdbx_strand_id
1 'polypeptide(L)'
;ELLVDLLSLAHEGRDHRPVAGPQNNLIAAGSFADTPKEWYFFPFGPNAAEAAGASGKQPLPSKTESGTKVDELGRAGPVTKAELKRLFASGEIGMSTHVLAAGMQAPFPFGLVRELRWMVARRQGVLHPFDVAKTCLNILQRLALLQPAIDRETQEVLSPLPRVHTKLADPRCLPHVTQLILTGEPSLVAGASELLEIVLRHNPVALSKLYRAGFFYFALAYCGSNLLEVAKLFKVSHLCQHFRGESDSQSSPGKTLAERSFLGGILPESLLYMLESYGPEKFASAMVADTDNPELIWTYAMRTNRLVPQLLTHLGDFPRRLPEHCQAVYDHTPLPPVGYPELRDEIWCHRYYLRNLIDESRFPGWPVIDHILLVQRLLVEWREELARQPLSMTDTEARDVLKVQPDEQGNLSEEALKRAYRKLARKYHPDKNPEGRPMFIKIQKAYERLISTEAAHGTQQWRIQLIIQAQCVLFRRYPEVLEPYKYAGYPMLLEVVSTKNDESSENNGGGESIASVLRPQLLSPGKVTLTKAAVELCWLTCVSSSLNGEELIRSGGVDILGDLFLRCMTVVSKDVSPADPVSGVGTFCLRTLAGLAAFESGRTKLSRRLDVLAEIVRATAFENASSAVDAALMCVAQAAASEVLQGAMLQAGVIQYLVPLMLRFDVTHDDSEHGKDMEEMPLFGTADDAQRGAELLRLGSERPNASAARNHQAVQAARGLARVAGLLGGRAATPACPRAASALRALLTDSLARRLADPHPRGLLRELNSSVETPHVIWNASMRRELLELLEAQQAALPAEPREDGDGDGGPCRRGPLAGGAPRGVLLQLPPRGALHTPRVCAGLQPAAGVPPVGAHQLCQGAPQLRGGG
;
A
#
# COMPACT_ATOMS: atom_id res chain seq x y z
N GLU A 1 -3.49 -44.44 -26.56
CA GLU A 1 -2.41 -45.45 -26.64
C GLU A 1 -1.02 -44.84 -26.65
N LEU A 2 -0.59 -44.13 -27.71
CA LEU A 2 0.77 -43.54 -27.78
C LEU A 2 1.13 -42.67 -26.55
N LEU A 3 0.19 -41.85 -26.06
CA LEU A 3 0.42 -41.02 -24.87
C LEU A 3 0.58 -41.84 -23.58
N VAL A 4 -0.08 -42.99 -23.49
CA VAL A 4 0.08 -43.94 -22.37
C VAL A 4 1.45 -44.61 -22.47
N ASP A 5 1.91 -44.98 -23.67
CA ASP A 5 3.28 -45.49 -23.87
C ASP A 5 4.31 -44.44 -23.46
N LEU A 6 4.10 -43.18 -23.86
CA LEU A 6 4.97 -42.07 -23.53
C LEU A 6 5.05 -41.86 -22.00
N LEU A 7 3.90 -41.83 -21.31
CA LEU A 7 3.84 -41.78 -19.84
C LEU A 7 4.53 -42.98 -19.19
N SER A 8 4.30 -44.19 -19.70
CA SER A 8 4.92 -45.42 -19.18
C SER A 8 6.44 -45.32 -19.27
N LEU A 9 6.95 -44.95 -20.44
CA LEU A 9 8.39 -44.79 -20.69
C LEU A 9 9.02 -43.68 -19.83
N ALA A 10 8.29 -42.57 -19.64
CA ALA A 10 8.73 -41.45 -18.80
C ALA A 10 8.86 -41.86 -17.32
N HIS A 11 7.99 -42.76 -16.83
CA HIS A 11 8.04 -43.25 -15.46
C HIS A 11 9.01 -44.43 -15.26
N GLU A 12 9.13 -45.36 -16.21
CA GLU A 12 10.11 -46.47 -16.13
C GLU A 12 11.56 -45.97 -16.11
N GLY A 13 11.83 -44.80 -16.71
CA GLY A 13 13.16 -44.18 -16.67
C GLY A 13 13.57 -43.59 -15.31
N ARG A 14 12.70 -43.59 -14.28
CA ARG A 14 12.98 -42.99 -12.95
C ARG A 14 13.85 -43.86 -12.02
N ASP A 15 14.02 -45.16 -12.31
CA ASP A 15 14.64 -46.14 -11.40
C ASP A 15 16.12 -45.87 -11.01
N HIS A 16 16.74 -44.78 -11.48
CA HIS A 16 18.15 -44.44 -11.21
C HIS A 16 18.43 -43.05 -10.65
N ARG A 17 17.42 -42.23 -10.32
CA ARG A 17 17.66 -40.96 -9.60
C ARG A 17 16.58 -40.67 -8.56
N PRO A 18 16.94 -40.46 -7.28
CA PRO A 18 16.01 -39.82 -6.36
C PRO A 18 15.67 -38.44 -6.92
N VAL A 19 14.39 -38.08 -6.88
CA VAL A 19 13.92 -36.73 -7.20
C VAL A 19 14.69 -35.76 -6.30
N ALA A 20 15.64 -35.03 -6.87
CA ALA A 20 16.32 -33.94 -6.20
C ALA A 20 15.33 -32.78 -6.07
N GLY A 21 14.39 -32.93 -5.13
CA GLY A 21 13.65 -31.80 -4.59
C GLY A 21 14.54 -31.05 -3.59
N PRO A 22 14.30 -29.75 -3.38
CA PRO A 22 15.02 -29.02 -2.37
C PRO A 22 14.94 -29.71 -1.00
N GLN A 23 16.05 -29.70 -0.26
CA GLN A 23 16.12 -30.18 1.11
C GLN A 23 15.13 -29.41 1.99
N ASN A 24 13.95 -29.98 2.26
CA ASN A 24 13.31 -30.00 3.58
C ASN A 24 11.95 -30.75 3.57
N ASN A 25 11.83 -31.66 4.55
CA ASN A 25 10.63 -32.25 5.19
C ASN A 25 9.53 -32.95 4.36
N LEU A 26 9.29 -32.64 3.09
CA LEU A 26 8.26 -33.32 2.29
C LEU A 26 8.69 -34.69 1.75
N ILE A 27 9.98 -34.88 1.46
CA ILE A 27 10.52 -36.18 1.04
C ILE A 27 10.46 -37.16 2.22
N ALA A 28 10.69 -36.70 3.45
CA ALA A 28 10.61 -37.55 4.65
C ALA A 28 9.18 -38.08 4.87
N ALA A 29 8.13 -37.30 4.63
CA ALA A 29 6.75 -37.80 4.73
C ALA A 29 6.36 -38.75 3.58
N GLY A 30 6.96 -38.58 2.39
CA GLY A 30 6.72 -39.44 1.23
C GLY A 30 7.49 -40.76 1.23
N SER A 31 8.67 -40.81 1.85
CA SER A 31 9.51 -42.02 1.92
C SER A 31 8.98 -43.09 2.88
N PHE A 32 8.05 -42.75 3.77
CA PHE A 32 7.38 -43.69 4.69
C PHE A 32 5.93 -44.04 4.28
N ALA A 33 5.41 -43.45 3.20
CA ALA A 33 4.05 -43.72 2.76
C ALA A 33 4.03 -44.91 1.78
N ASP A 34 3.22 -45.92 2.07
CA ASP A 34 3.11 -47.13 1.24
C ASP A 34 2.88 -46.79 -0.24
N THR A 35 3.61 -47.51 -1.11
CA THR A 35 3.40 -47.43 -2.56
C THR A 35 1.99 -47.93 -2.88
N PRO A 36 1.18 -47.17 -3.64
CA PRO A 36 -0.19 -47.57 -3.93
C PRO A 36 -0.19 -48.88 -4.71
N LYS A 37 -0.99 -49.83 -4.22
CA LYS A 37 -1.15 -51.14 -4.86
C LYS A 37 -2.35 -51.08 -5.80
N GLU A 38 -2.09 -50.91 -7.09
CA GLU A 38 -3.14 -50.71 -8.09
C GLU A 38 -3.58 -52.02 -8.78
N TRP A 39 -2.75 -53.06 -8.75
CA TRP A 39 -2.93 -54.22 -9.63
C TRP A 39 -3.44 -55.46 -8.90
N TYR A 40 -4.33 -56.19 -9.56
CA TYR A 40 -4.73 -57.56 -9.25
C TYR A 40 -4.35 -58.45 -10.42
N PHE A 41 -4.04 -59.72 -10.13
CA PHE A 41 -3.82 -60.73 -11.16
C PHE A 41 -4.64 -61.99 -10.88
N PHE A 42 -4.94 -62.72 -11.94
CA PHE A 42 -5.78 -63.92 -11.90
C PHE A 42 -4.91 -65.14 -12.19
N PRO A 43 -4.34 -65.80 -11.17
CA PRO A 43 -3.42 -66.93 -11.35
C PRO A 43 -4.10 -68.13 -12.03
N PHE A 44 -5.40 -68.33 -11.80
CA PHE A 44 -6.17 -69.44 -12.35
C PHE A 44 -7.10 -69.03 -13.51
N GLY A 45 -7.06 -67.77 -13.92
CA GLY A 45 -7.95 -67.19 -14.94
C GLY A 45 -9.17 -66.45 -14.35
N PRO A 46 -9.77 -65.51 -15.10
CA PRO A 46 -10.80 -64.60 -14.58
C PRO A 46 -12.14 -65.28 -14.25
N ASN A 47 -12.47 -66.39 -14.92
CA ASN A 47 -13.73 -67.12 -14.73
C ASN A 47 -13.54 -68.38 -13.86
N ALA A 48 -12.37 -68.56 -13.25
CA ALA A 48 -12.04 -69.79 -12.53
C ALA A 48 -12.86 -69.97 -11.24
N ALA A 49 -13.19 -68.87 -10.56
CA ALA A 49 -14.04 -68.89 -9.37
C ALA A 49 -15.47 -69.30 -9.70
N GLU A 50 -16.03 -68.77 -10.79
CA GLU A 50 -17.37 -69.14 -11.30
C GLU A 50 -17.41 -70.60 -11.76
N ALA A 51 -16.37 -71.06 -12.46
CA ALA A 51 -16.26 -72.44 -12.93
C ALA A 51 -16.09 -73.45 -11.77
N ALA A 52 -15.37 -73.08 -10.69
CA ALA A 52 -15.24 -73.91 -9.49
C ALA A 52 -16.56 -74.01 -8.72
N GLY A 53 -17.29 -72.90 -8.58
CA GLY A 53 -18.62 -72.88 -7.95
C GLY A 53 -19.70 -73.65 -8.72
N ALA A 54 -19.68 -73.59 -10.06
CA ALA A 54 -20.66 -74.29 -10.91
C ALA A 54 -20.40 -75.81 -11.05
N SER A 55 -19.16 -76.27 -10.86
CA SER A 55 -18.77 -77.68 -11.06
C SER A 55 -18.69 -78.52 -9.79
N GLY A 56 -18.92 -77.93 -8.61
CA GLY A 56 -18.84 -78.62 -7.31
C GLY A 56 -17.45 -79.16 -6.96
N LYS A 57 -16.41 -78.70 -7.66
CA LYS A 57 -15.00 -79.09 -7.43
C LYS A 57 -14.38 -78.30 -6.27
N GLN A 58 -13.24 -78.80 -5.76
CA GLN A 58 -12.48 -78.21 -4.65
C GLN A 58 -12.31 -76.68 -4.80
N PRO A 59 -12.42 -75.91 -3.69
CA PRO A 59 -12.26 -74.46 -3.69
C PRO A 59 -10.87 -74.06 -4.20
N LEU A 60 -10.79 -72.92 -4.87
CA LEU A 60 -9.52 -72.35 -5.35
C LEU A 60 -8.52 -72.19 -4.19
N PRO A 61 -7.21 -72.36 -4.43
CA PRO A 61 -6.18 -72.12 -3.43
C PRO A 61 -6.32 -70.73 -2.81
N SER A 62 -6.30 -70.65 -1.47
CA SER A 62 -6.43 -69.38 -0.72
C SER A 62 -5.21 -68.46 -0.83
N LYS A 63 -4.09 -68.99 -1.35
CA LYS A 63 -2.85 -68.26 -1.62
C LYS A 63 -2.21 -68.74 -2.93
N THR A 64 -1.48 -67.85 -3.59
CA THR A 64 -0.62 -68.17 -4.73
C THR A 64 0.69 -68.82 -4.28
N GLU A 65 1.53 -69.27 -5.22
CA GLU A 65 2.83 -69.89 -4.93
C GLU A 65 3.78 -68.95 -4.18
N SER A 66 3.70 -67.64 -4.43
CA SER A 66 4.41 -66.59 -3.66
C SER A 66 3.74 -66.22 -2.32
N GLY A 67 2.61 -66.83 -1.97
CA GLY A 67 1.88 -66.54 -0.73
C GLY A 67 0.92 -65.35 -0.79
N THR A 68 0.65 -64.79 -1.99
CA THR A 68 -0.32 -63.70 -2.18
C THR A 68 -1.73 -64.22 -1.94
N LYS A 69 -2.52 -63.56 -1.09
CA LYS A 69 -3.90 -64.00 -0.79
C LYS A 69 -4.78 -63.88 -2.04
N VAL A 70 -5.58 -64.91 -2.29
CA VAL A 70 -6.58 -64.95 -3.37
C VAL A 70 -7.96 -64.73 -2.74
N ASP A 71 -8.73 -63.79 -3.27
CA ASP A 71 -10.09 -63.52 -2.82
C ASP A 71 -11.11 -64.53 -3.39
N GLU A 72 -12.37 -64.46 -2.92
CA GLU A 72 -13.46 -65.35 -3.35
C GLU A 72 -13.79 -65.20 -4.86
N LEU A 73 -13.35 -64.12 -5.50
CA LEU A 73 -13.49 -63.85 -6.92
C LEU A 73 -12.28 -64.35 -7.74
N GLY A 74 -11.34 -65.06 -7.11
CA GLY A 74 -10.14 -65.59 -7.77
C GLY A 74 -9.06 -64.55 -8.07
N ARG A 75 -9.15 -63.36 -7.48
CA ARG A 75 -8.18 -62.25 -7.66
C ARG A 75 -7.10 -62.33 -6.59
N ALA A 76 -5.83 -62.30 -7.03
CA ALA A 76 -4.69 -62.14 -6.16
C ALA A 76 -4.26 -60.66 -6.14
N GLY A 77 -4.15 -60.06 -4.96
CA GLY A 77 -3.75 -58.66 -4.79
C GLY A 77 -4.56 -57.88 -3.73
N PRO A 78 -4.44 -56.55 -3.69
CA PRO A 78 -3.72 -55.70 -4.63
C PRO A 78 -2.20 -55.78 -4.46
N VAL A 79 -1.46 -55.58 -5.55
CA VAL A 79 0.01 -55.57 -5.61
C VAL A 79 0.53 -54.33 -6.36
N THR A 80 1.79 -53.99 -6.12
CA THR A 80 2.53 -52.96 -6.86
C THR A 80 3.03 -53.48 -8.20
N LYS A 81 3.38 -52.57 -9.10
CA LYS A 81 4.03 -52.84 -10.38
C LYS A 81 5.39 -53.51 -10.20
N ALA A 82 6.15 -53.13 -9.17
CA ALA A 82 7.40 -53.79 -8.80
C ALA A 82 7.20 -55.25 -8.32
N GLU A 83 6.12 -55.53 -7.58
CA GLU A 83 5.71 -56.89 -7.22
C GLU A 83 5.33 -57.71 -8.46
N LEU A 84 4.53 -57.16 -9.38
CA LEU A 84 4.23 -57.82 -10.67
C LEU A 84 5.50 -58.12 -11.46
N LYS A 85 6.46 -57.19 -11.52
CA LYS A 85 7.75 -57.40 -12.19
C LYS A 85 8.52 -58.59 -11.60
N ARG A 86 8.51 -58.73 -10.26
CA ARG A 86 9.13 -59.86 -9.55
C ARG A 86 8.41 -61.18 -9.84
N LEU A 87 7.08 -61.19 -9.80
CA LEU A 87 6.27 -62.38 -10.12
C LEU A 87 6.46 -62.82 -11.58
N PHE A 88 6.62 -61.87 -12.49
CA PHE A 88 6.91 -62.16 -13.90
C PHE A 88 8.34 -62.70 -14.09
N ALA A 89 9.29 -62.22 -13.29
CA ALA A 89 10.66 -62.72 -13.30
C ALA A 89 10.79 -64.13 -12.70
N SER A 90 10.01 -64.45 -11.66
CA SER A 90 9.95 -65.79 -11.07
C SER A 90 9.19 -66.81 -11.92
N GLY A 91 8.38 -66.35 -12.88
CA GLY A 91 7.60 -67.20 -13.78
C GLY A 91 6.21 -67.57 -13.26
N GLU A 92 5.81 -67.06 -12.09
CA GLU A 92 4.47 -67.29 -11.48
C GLU A 92 3.36 -66.60 -12.29
N ILE A 93 3.67 -65.49 -12.95
CA ILE A 93 2.79 -64.84 -13.93
C ILE A 93 3.47 -64.77 -15.29
N GLY A 94 2.70 -64.91 -16.36
CA GLY A 94 3.17 -64.87 -17.74
C GLY A 94 2.37 -63.89 -18.61
N MET A 95 2.69 -63.84 -19.91
CA MET A 95 2.03 -62.93 -20.86
C MET A 95 0.52 -63.18 -21.02
N SER A 96 0.06 -64.40 -20.73
CA SER A 96 -1.36 -64.80 -20.79
C SER A 96 -2.11 -64.62 -19.46
N THR A 97 -1.41 -64.37 -18.36
CA THR A 97 -2.04 -64.16 -17.04
C THR A 97 -2.89 -62.91 -17.10
N HIS A 98 -4.16 -62.98 -16.69
CA HIS A 98 -5.04 -61.83 -16.71
C HIS A 98 -4.73 -60.91 -15.53
N VAL A 99 -4.72 -59.61 -15.77
CA VAL A 99 -4.48 -58.56 -14.79
C VAL A 99 -5.59 -57.52 -14.85
N LEU A 100 -5.85 -56.88 -13.72
CA LEU A 100 -6.88 -55.86 -13.57
C LEU A 100 -6.36 -54.76 -12.64
N ALA A 101 -6.51 -53.51 -13.05
CA ALA A 101 -6.29 -52.33 -12.22
C ALA A 101 -7.58 -51.52 -12.09
N ALA A 102 -7.63 -50.66 -11.08
CA ALA A 102 -8.77 -49.78 -10.85
C ALA A 102 -9.02 -48.86 -12.07
N GLY A 103 -10.21 -48.94 -12.68
CA GLY A 103 -10.58 -48.17 -13.87
C GLY A 103 -10.52 -48.95 -15.19
N MET A 104 -9.99 -50.17 -15.20
CA MET A 104 -10.10 -51.08 -16.33
C MET A 104 -11.52 -51.66 -16.44
N GLN A 105 -12.06 -51.76 -17.66
CA GLN A 105 -13.41 -52.30 -17.90
C GLN A 105 -13.52 -53.80 -17.64
N ALA A 106 -12.44 -54.55 -17.86
CA ALA A 106 -12.36 -55.99 -17.67
C ALA A 106 -10.90 -56.43 -17.42
N PRO A 107 -10.67 -57.64 -16.87
CA PRO A 107 -9.33 -58.21 -16.81
C PRO A 107 -8.78 -58.47 -18.22
N PHE A 108 -7.54 -58.04 -18.48
CA PHE A 108 -6.86 -58.28 -19.75
C PHE A 108 -5.61 -59.14 -19.56
N PRO A 109 -5.21 -59.97 -20.54
CA PRO A 109 -3.92 -60.62 -20.53
C PRO A 109 -2.78 -59.62 -20.33
N PHE A 110 -1.81 -59.95 -19.49
CA PHE A 110 -0.64 -59.13 -19.16
C PHE A 110 0.05 -58.58 -20.43
N GLY A 111 0.21 -59.42 -21.46
CA GLY A 111 0.83 -59.05 -22.73
C GLY A 111 0.02 -58.08 -23.60
N LEU A 112 -1.27 -57.84 -23.30
CA LEU A 112 -2.07 -56.82 -23.99
C LEU A 112 -2.03 -55.46 -23.27
N VAL A 113 -1.58 -55.44 -22.01
CA VAL A 113 -1.44 -54.21 -21.24
C VAL A 113 -0.10 -53.54 -21.58
N ARG A 114 -0.15 -52.46 -22.36
CA ARG A 114 1.04 -51.79 -22.93
C ARG A 114 2.03 -51.30 -21.88
N GLU A 115 1.56 -50.71 -20.78
CA GLU A 115 2.41 -50.22 -19.69
C GLU A 115 3.20 -51.34 -18.99
N LEU A 116 2.61 -52.53 -18.84
CA LEU A 116 3.28 -53.70 -18.27
C LEU A 116 4.26 -54.34 -19.25
N ARG A 117 3.97 -54.28 -20.56
CA ARG A 117 4.91 -54.71 -21.60
C ARG A 117 6.21 -53.89 -21.58
N TRP A 118 6.11 -52.58 -21.41
CA TRP A 118 7.29 -51.72 -21.30
C TRP A 118 8.14 -52.08 -20.08
N MET A 119 7.49 -52.38 -18.94
CA MET A 119 8.15 -52.79 -17.70
C MET A 119 8.96 -54.09 -17.80
N VAL A 120 8.48 -55.09 -18.56
CA VAL A 120 9.14 -56.41 -18.69
C VAL A 120 10.01 -56.54 -19.94
N ALA A 121 10.20 -55.46 -20.70
CA ALA A 121 11.04 -55.48 -21.90
C ALA A 121 12.51 -55.78 -21.52
N ARG A 122 13.04 -56.93 -21.97
CA ARG A 122 14.36 -57.46 -21.56
C ARG A 122 15.54 -57.07 -22.47
N ARG A 123 15.29 -56.44 -23.62
CA ARG A 123 16.36 -56.09 -24.58
C ARG A 123 16.90 -54.69 -24.27
N GLN A 124 18.22 -54.55 -24.25
CA GLN A 124 18.87 -53.24 -24.14
C GLN A 124 18.56 -52.44 -25.41
N GLY A 125 17.75 -51.39 -25.28
CA GLY A 125 17.41 -50.49 -26.38
C GLY A 125 18.58 -49.57 -26.74
N VAL A 126 18.57 -49.05 -27.97
CA VAL A 126 19.53 -48.01 -28.43
C VAL A 126 19.35 -46.70 -27.65
N LEU A 127 18.11 -46.43 -27.22
CA LEU A 127 17.75 -45.25 -26.43
C LEU A 127 17.29 -45.67 -25.04
N HIS A 128 17.62 -44.87 -24.04
CA HIS A 128 17.04 -45.00 -22.71
C HIS A 128 15.52 -44.73 -22.78
N PRO A 129 14.66 -45.39 -21.97
CA PRO A 129 13.21 -45.16 -21.97
C PRO A 129 12.83 -43.68 -21.91
N PHE A 130 13.60 -42.89 -21.15
CA PHE A 130 13.46 -41.45 -21.08
C PHE A 130 13.69 -40.73 -22.42
N ASP A 131 14.77 -41.07 -23.13
CA ASP A 131 15.09 -40.47 -24.43
C ASP A 131 14.05 -40.85 -25.49
N VAL A 132 13.46 -42.05 -25.38
CA VAL A 132 12.34 -42.46 -26.22
C VAL A 132 11.12 -41.58 -25.93
N ALA A 133 10.75 -41.39 -24.65
CA ALA A 133 9.63 -40.54 -24.27
C ALA A 133 9.81 -39.09 -24.78
N LYS A 134 11.01 -38.53 -24.60
CA LYS A 134 11.38 -37.21 -25.12
C LYS A 134 11.29 -37.14 -26.64
N THR A 135 11.79 -38.15 -27.34
CA THR A 135 11.73 -38.21 -28.81
C THR A 135 10.28 -38.29 -29.31
N CYS A 136 9.44 -39.11 -28.68
CA CYS A 136 8.01 -39.19 -28.99
C CYS A 136 7.32 -37.84 -28.80
N LEU A 137 7.61 -37.14 -27.70
CA LEU A 137 7.06 -35.81 -27.43
C LEU A 137 7.49 -34.80 -28.50
N ASN A 138 8.78 -34.78 -28.87
CA ASN A 138 9.32 -33.93 -29.94
C ASN A 138 8.66 -34.22 -31.30
N ILE A 139 8.37 -35.49 -31.60
CA ILE A 139 7.65 -35.87 -32.82
C ILE A 139 6.23 -35.27 -32.81
N LEU A 140 5.50 -35.37 -31.68
CA LEU A 140 4.17 -34.78 -31.56
C LEU A 140 4.19 -33.25 -31.71
N GLN A 141 5.19 -32.59 -31.13
CA GLN A 141 5.41 -31.14 -31.31
C GLN A 141 5.66 -30.79 -32.78
N ARG A 142 6.57 -31.49 -33.45
CA ARG A 142 6.86 -31.28 -34.88
C ARG A 142 5.64 -31.51 -35.75
N LEU A 143 4.83 -32.54 -35.46
CA LEU A 143 3.57 -32.79 -36.17
C LEU A 143 2.58 -31.62 -36.00
N ALA A 144 2.47 -31.06 -34.80
CA ALA A 144 1.63 -29.91 -34.53
C ALA A 144 2.13 -28.63 -35.24
N LEU A 145 3.45 -28.44 -35.32
CA LEU A 145 4.09 -27.29 -36.00
C LEU A 145 4.02 -27.38 -37.53
N LEU A 146 4.09 -28.59 -38.10
CA LEU A 146 3.94 -28.83 -39.54
C LEU A 146 2.52 -28.53 -40.04
N GLN A 147 1.52 -28.59 -39.16
CA GLN A 147 0.13 -28.27 -39.43
C GLN A 147 -0.32 -27.12 -38.51
N PRO A 148 0.13 -25.88 -38.78
CA PRO A 148 -0.20 -24.74 -37.93
C PRO A 148 -1.71 -24.52 -37.87
N ALA A 149 -2.20 -24.06 -36.71
CA ALA A 149 -3.62 -23.76 -36.51
C ALA A 149 -4.06 -22.42 -37.13
N ILE A 150 -3.12 -21.64 -37.63
CA ILE A 150 -3.35 -20.35 -38.28
C ILE A 150 -2.86 -20.39 -39.73
N ASP A 151 -3.53 -19.63 -40.59
CA ASP A 151 -3.06 -19.36 -41.94
C ASP A 151 -1.84 -18.42 -41.90
N ARG A 152 -0.81 -18.72 -42.68
CA ARG A 152 0.44 -17.95 -42.66
C ARG A 152 0.29 -16.57 -43.27
N GLU A 153 -0.59 -16.41 -44.26
CA GLU A 153 -0.80 -15.16 -45.00
C GLU A 153 -1.84 -14.27 -44.30
N THR A 154 -2.97 -14.84 -43.87
CA THR A 154 -4.07 -14.07 -43.29
C THR A 154 -3.99 -13.91 -41.77
N GLN A 155 -3.16 -14.71 -41.08
CA GLN A 155 -3.09 -14.79 -39.61
C GLN A 155 -4.43 -15.19 -38.95
N GLU A 156 -5.38 -15.70 -39.72
CA GLU A 156 -6.67 -16.17 -39.22
C GLU A 156 -6.59 -17.63 -38.73
N VAL A 157 -7.44 -17.97 -37.76
CA VAL A 157 -7.54 -19.35 -37.25
C VAL A 157 -8.23 -20.24 -38.27
N LEU A 158 -7.60 -21.36 -38.62
CA LEU A 158 -8.14 -22.33 -39.56
C LEU A 158 -9.40 -22.99 -38.99
N SER A 159 -10.46 -23.02 -39.80
CA SER A 159 -11.71 -23.72 -39.48
C SER A 159 -12.07 -24.69 -40.62
N PRO A 160 -12.08 -26.02 -40.38
CA PRO A 160 -11.81 -26.69 -39.11
C PRO A 160 -10.33 -26.71 -38.73
N LEU A 161 -10.03 -26.75 -37.42
CA LEU A 161 -8.67 -26.89 -36.91
C LEU A 161 -8.00 -28.20 -37.42
N PRO A 162 -6.67 -28.20 -37.63
CA PRO A 162 -5.98 -29.40 -38.09
C PRO A 162 -6.19 -30.62 -37.19
N ARG A 163 -6.14 -31.81 -37.78
CA ARG A 163 -6.45 -33.07 -37.10
C ARG A 163 -5.56 -33.33 -35.88
N VAL A 164 -4.28 -32.97 -35.95
CA VAL A 164 -3.34 -33.15 -34.83
C VAL A 164 -3.75 -32.31 -33.61
N HIS A 165 -4.16 -31.06 -33.83
CA HIS A 165 -4.63 -30.15 -32.78
C HIS A 165 -5.92 -30.65 -32.15
N THR A 166 -6.91 -31.02 -32.97
CA THR A 166 -8.20 -31.53 -32.47
C THR A 166 -8.08 -32.87 -31.75
N LYS A 167 -7.20 -33.77 -32.19
CA LYS A 167 -6.98 -35.07 -31.54
C LYS A 167 -6.19 -34.97 -30.24
N LEU A 168 -5.16 -34.13 -30.17
CA LEU A 168 -4.40 -33.94 -28.93
C LEU A 168 -5.22 -33.18 -27.87
N ALA A 169 -6.14 -32.31 -28.29
CA ALA A 169 -7.08 -31.62 -27.42
C ALA A 169 -8.31 -32.48 -27.00
N ASP A 170 -8.49 -33.68 -27.56
CA ASP A 170 -9.60 -34.59 -27.22
C ASP A 170 -9.54 -34.97 -25.72
N PRO A 171 -10.67 -35.07 -25.01
CA PRO A 171 -10.71 -35.44 -23.58
C PRO A 171 -10.03 -36.77 -23.24
N ARG A 172 -9.84 -37.67 -24.21
CA ARG A 172 -9.11 -38.94 -24.03
C ARG A 172 -7.60 -38.81 -24.16
N CYS A 173 -7.10 -37.68 -24.67
CA CYS A 173 -5.68 -37.44 -24.93
C CYS A 173 -5.12 -36.33 -24.04
N LEU A 174 -5.84 -35.21 -23.93
CA LEU A 174 -5.40 -34.00 -23.24
C LEU A 174 -4.94 -34.26 -21.77
N PRO A 175 -5.63 -35.08 -20.96
CA PRO A 175 -5.17 -35.38 -19.60
C PRO A 175 -3.82 -36.08 -19.58
N HIS A 176 -3.57 -37.00 -20.52
CA HIS A 176 -2.31 -37.75 -20.56
C HIS A 176 -1.13 -36.87 -20.97
N VAL A 177 -1.32 -35.89 -21.85
CA VAL A 177 -0.27 -34.90 -22.17
C VAL A 177 0.02 -34.05 -20.94
N THR A 178 -1.02 -33.57 -20.26
CA THR A 178 -0.90 -32.76 -19.04
C THR A 178 -0.22 -33.51 -17.89
N GLN A 179 -0.54 -34.79 -17.72
CA GLN A 179 0.03 -35.69 -16.71
C GLN A 179 1.55 -35.90 -16.87
N LEU A 180 2.14 -35.64 -18.04
CA LEU A 180 3.60 -35.68 -18.22
C LEU A 180 4.34 -34.70 -17.32
N ILE A 181 3.68 -33.62 -16.89
CA ILE A 181 4.27 -32.65 -15.96
C ILE A 181 4.57 -33.31 -14.60
N LEU A 182 3.77 -34.30 -14.18
CA LEU A 182 3.99 -35.05 -12.92
C LEU A 182 5.21 -35.98 -12.95
N THR A 183 5.83 -36.18 -14.12
CA THR A 183 7.14 -36.85 -14.23
C THR A 183 8.24 -36.03 -13.55
N GLY A 184 8.05 -34.72 -13.38
CA GLY A 184 9.01 -33.83 -12.72
C GLY A 184 10.34 -33.68 -13.46
N GLU A 185 10.45 -34.19 -14.68
CA GLU A 185 11.69 -34.14 -15.44
C GLU A 185 11.70 -32.89 -16.33
N PRO A 186 12.69 -31.98 -16.19
CA PRO A 186 12.71 -30.69 -16.85
C PRO A 186 12.37 -30.70 -18.34
N SER A 187 12.96 -31.61 -19.10
CA SER A 187 12.75 -31.64 -20.56
C SER A 187 11.37 -32.14 -20.97
N LEU A 188 10.74 -33.05 -20.20
CA LEU A 188 9.36 -33.47 -20.47
C LEU A 188 8.35 -32.42 -20.01
N VAL A 189 8.59 -31.76 -18.87
CA VAL A 189 7.72 -30.68 -18.38
C VAL A 189 7.69 -29.52 -19.37
N ALA A 190 8.86 -29.08 -19.83
CA ALA A 190 8.97 -28.01 -20.82
C ALA A 190 8.30 -28.43 -22.14
N GLY A 191 8.65 -29.61 -22.67
CA GLY A 191 8.11 -30.08 -23.94
C GLY A 191 6.59 -30.32 -23.91
N ALA A 192 6.04 -30.80 -22.80
CA ALA A 192 4.60 -31.01 -22.65
C ALA A 192 3.86 -29.67 -22.59
N SER A 193 4.41 -28.68 -21.88
CA SER A 193 3.84 -27.33 -21.80
C SER A 193 3.85 -26.64 -23.17
N GLU A 194 4.96 -26.74 -23.90
CA GLU A 194 5.09 -26.23 -25.26
C GLU A 194 4.11 -26.90 -26.23
N LEU A 195 3.98 -28.23 -26.17
CA LEU A 195 3.00 -28.96 -27.00
C LEU A 195 1.56 -28.51 -26.70
N LEU A 196 1.22 -28.37 -25.42
CA LEU A 196 -0.10 -27.91 -24.98
C LEU A 196 -0.36 -26.47 -25.44
N GLU A 197 0.62 -25.57 -25.37
CA GLU A 197 0.52 -24.21 -25.89
C GLU A 197 0.23 -24.19 -27.39
N ILE A 198 1.01 -24.95 -28.18
CA ILE A 198 0.84 -25.05 -29.64
C ILE A 198 -0.58 -25.55 -29.99
N VAL A 199 -1.05 -26.58 -29.27
CA VAL A 199 -2.32 -27.25 -29.55
C VAL A 199 -3.54 -26.44 -29.08
N LEU A 200 -3.42 -25.69 -27.98
CA LEU A 200 -4.56 -25.08 -27.31
C LEU A 200 -4.73 -23.58 -27.61
N ARG A 201 -3.67 -22.85 -27.96
CA ARG A 201 -3.70 -21.38 -28.15
C ARG A 201 -4.83 -20.92 -29.07
N HIS A 202 -5.09 -21.64 -30.15
CA HIS A 202 -6.12 -21.32 -31.15
C HIS A 202 -7.36 -22.23 -31.04
N ASN A 203 -7.52 -22.95 -29.92
CA ASN A 203 -8.65 -23.82 -29.65
C ASN A 203 -9.38 -23.38 -28.37
N PRO A 204 -10.25 -22.35 -28.45
CA PRO A 204 -10.87 -21.75 -27.26
C PRO A 204 -11.76 -22.73 -26.48
N VAL A 205 -12.38 -23.70 -27.18
CA VAL A 205 -13.25 -24.71 -26.55
C VAL A 205 -12.45 -25.64 -25.65
N ALA A 206 -11.29 -26.12 -26.11
CA ALA A 206 -10.43 -26.99 -25.31
C ALA A 206 -9.64 -26.20 -24.26
N LEU A 207 -9.09 -25.04 -24.64
CA LEU A 207 -8.29 -24.18 -23.75
C LEU A 207 -9.07 -23.79 -22.50
N SER A 208 -10.35 -23.45 -22.65
CA SER A 208 -11.19 -23.02 -21.53
C SER A 208 -11.55 -24.12 -20.54
N LYS A 209 -11.26 -25.39 -20.87
CA LYS A 209 -11.46 -26.57 -20.03
C LYS A 209 -10.15 -27.19 -19.56
N LEU A 210 -9.00 -26.56 -19.85
CA LEU A 210 -7.67 -27.06 -19.50
C LEU A 210 -7.53 -27.31 -17.99
N TYR A 211 -8.17 -26.49 -17.16
CA TYR A 211 -8.18 -26.68 -15.70
C TYR A 211 -8.67 -28.07 -15.26
N ARG A 212 -9.60 -28.69 -16.02
CA ARG A 212 -10.12 -30.03 -15.74
C ARG A 212 -9.08 -31.14 -15.92
N ALA A 213 -8.05 -30.90 -16.73
CA ALA A 213 -6.93 -31.84 -16.91
C ALA A 213 -5.87 -31.74 -15.78
N GLY A 214 -6.03 -30.80 -14.84
CA GLY A 214 -5.11 -30.63 -13.71
C GLY A 214 -3.84 -29.82 -14.01
N PHE A 215 -3.72 -29.23 -15.20
CA PHE A 215 -2.51 -28.52 -15.67
C PHE A 215 -1.95 -27.54 -14.63
N PHE A 216 -2.77 -26.60 -14.16
CA PHE A 216 -2.34 -25.57 -13.22
C PHE A 216 -1.81 -26.17 -11.92
N TYR A 217 -2.43 -27.24 -11.41
CA TYR A 217 -1.97 -27.89 -10.17
C TYR A 217 -0.66 -28.63 -10.38
N PHE A 218 -0.51 -29.35 -11.50
CA PHE A 218 0.71 -30.11 -11.78
C PHE A 218 1.89 -29.16 -12.03
N ALA A 219 1.66 -28.11 -12.80
CA ALA A 219 2.65 -27.10 -13.13
C ALA A 219 3.11 -26.31 -11.90
N LEU A 220 2.21 -25.98 -10.96
CA LEU A 220 2.57 -25.29 -9.73
C LEU A 220 3.16 -26.22 -8.65
N ALA A 221 2.83 -27.52 -8.68
CA ALA A 221 3.47 -28.53 -7.83
C ALA A 221 4.89 -28.88 -8.30
N TYR A 222 5.29 -28.42 -9.48
CA TYR A 222 6.60 -28.67 -10.04
C TYR A 222 7.70 -27.88 -9.32
N CYS A 223 8.69 -28.58 -8.78
CA CYS A 223 9.80 -27.99 -8.02
C CYS A 223 10.98 -27.53 -8.89
N GLY A 224 10.95 -27.73 -10.21
CA GLY A 224 12.03 -27.28 -11.09
C GLY A 224 12.06 -25.77 -11.34
N SER A 225 13.18 -25.30 -11.87
CA SER A 225 13.41 -23.89 -12.20
C SER A 225 13.10 -23.54 -13.66
N ASN A 226 12.97 -24.53 -14.56
CA ASN A 226 12.66 -24.35 -15.98
C ASN A 226 11.16 -24.06 -16.23
N LEU A 227 10.68 -22.93 -15.71
CA LEU A 227 9.26 -22.57 -15.74
C LEU A 227 8.85 -21.73 -16.96
N LEU A 228 9.75 -21.46 -17.92
CA LEU A 228 9.45 -20.56 -19.04
C LEU A 228 8.27 -21.05 -19.89
N GLU A 229 8.31 -22.30 -20.37
CA GLU A 229 7.23 -22.84 -21.21
C GLU A 229 5.91 -23.00 -20.44
N VAL A 230 6.01 -23.29 -19.13
CA VAL A 230 4.86 -23.28 -18.23
C VAL A 230 4.26 -21.87 -18.13
N ALA A 231 5.10 -20.85 -17.98
CA ALA A 231 4.67 -19.46 -17.87
C ALA A 231 4.01 -18.95 -19.16
N LYS A 232 4.53 -19.31 -20.33
CA LYS A 232 3.89 -19.00 -21.62
C LYS A 232 2.50 -19.62 -21.73
N LEU A 233 2.36 -20.88 -21.32
CA LEU A 233 1.05 -21.52 -21.28
C LEU A 233 0.13 -20.91 -20.23
N PHE A 234 0.63 -20.52 -19.04
CA PHE A 234 -0.16 -19.74 -18.08
C PHE A 234 -0.67 -18.44 -18.68
N LYS A 235 0.19 -17.65 -19.35
CA LYS A 235 -0.17 -16.39 -19.99
C LYS A 235 -1.34 -16.55 -20.96
N VAL A 236 -1.34 -17.62 -21.77
CA VAL A 236 -2.40 -17.89 -22.74
C VAL A 236 -3.69 -18.42 -22.07
N SER A 237 -3.56 -19.16 -20.96
CA SER A 237 -4.67 -19.96 -20.44
C SER A 237 -5.37 -19.40 -19.20
N HIS A 238 -4.69 -18.66 -18.32
CA HIS A 238 -5.18 -18.43 -16.95
C HIS A 238 -6.46 -17.57 -16.88
N LEU A 239 -6.69 -16.66 -17.83
CA LEU A 239 -7.91 -15.86 -17.94
C LEU A 239 -9.01 -16.53 -18.76
N CYS A 240 -8.70 -17.61 -19.50
CA CYS A 240 -9.64 -18.23 -20.44
C CYS A 240 -10.46 -19.39 -19.83
N GLN A 241 -10.25 -19.72 -18.56
CA GLN A 241 -10.83 -20.92 -17.95
C GLN A 241 -12.32 -20.73 -17.57
N HIS A 242 -13.17 -21.71 -17.91
CA HIS A 242 -14.58 -21.77 -17.50
C HIS A 242 -14.73 -22.47 -16.13
N PHE A 243 -14.07 -21.95 -15.10
CA PHE A 243 -14.14 -22.50 -13.73
C PHE A 243 -15.25 -21.87 -12.88
N ARG A 244 -15.75 -20.70 -13.29
CA ARG A 244 -16.92 -20.01 -12.74
C ARG A 244 -18.05 -20.18 -13.75
N GLY A 245 -19.24 -20.61 -13.29
CA GLY A 245 -20.36 -20.92 -14.20
C GLY A 245 -20.81 -19.73 -15.05
N GLU A 246 -21.51 -20.01 -16.17
CA GLU A 246 -21.81 -19.07 -17.28
C GLU A 246 -22.44 -17.71 -16.91
N SER A 247 -23.05 -17.57 -15.73
CA SER A 247 -23.68 -16.33 -15.27
C SER A 247 -22.71 -15.30 -14.65
N ASP A 248 -21.44 -15.67 -14.43
CA ASP A 248 -20.37 -14.76 -14.00
C ASP A 248 -19.50 -14.40 -15.20
N SER A 249 -19.96 -13.47 -16.03
CA SER A 249 -19.15 -12.96 -17.13
C SER A 249 -17.80 -12.46 -16.59
N GLN A 250 -16.69 -12.97 -17.15
CA GLN A 250 -15.31 -12.57 -16.82
C GLN A 250 -15.04 -11.07 -17.07
N SER A 251 -15.99 -10.39 -17.71
CA SER A 251 -15.99 -8.99 -18.12
C SER A 251 -16.90 -8.09 -17.25
N SER A 252 -17.34 -8.54 -16.07
CA SER A 252 -18.07 -7.64 -15.16
C SER A 252 -17.15 -6.46 -14.77
N PRO A 253 -17.56 -5.21 -14.97
CA PRO A 253 -16.74 -4.06 -14.59
C PRO A 253 -16.51 -4.07 -13.07
N GLY A 254 -15.25 -3.92 -12.65
CA GLY A 254 -14.86 -3.85 -11.24
C GLY A 254 -14.16 -5.08 -10.65
N LYS A 255 -14.11 -6.22 -11.35
CA LYS A 255 -13.40 -7.42 -10.86
C LYS A 255 -11.88 -7.26 -10.90
N THR A 256 -11.17 -7.68 -9.86
CA THR A 256 -9.69 -7.63 -9.80
C THR A 256 -9.05 -8.66 -10.75
N LEU A 257 -7.73 -8.59 -10.97
CA LEU A 257 -7.04 -9.56 -11.82
C LEU A 257 -7.09 -10.95 -11.17
N ALA A 258 -6.94 -11.02 -9.85
CA ALA A 258 -7.07 -12.26 -9.09
C ALA A 258 -8.47 -12.88 -9.25
N GLU A 259 -9.53 -12.08 -9.27
CA GLU A 259 -10.89 -12.59 -9.45
C GLU A 259 -11.16 -13.11 -10.87
N ARG A 260 -10.51 -12.55 -11.88
CA ARG A 260 -10.67 -12.98 -13.27
C ARG A 260 -9.84 -14.22 -13.62
N SER A 261 -8.72 -14.41 -12.92
CA SER A 261 -7.73 -15.46 -13.18
C SER A 261 -8.08 -16.78 -12.47
N PHE A 262 -7.95 -17.91 -13.15
CA PHE A 262 -7.98 -19.24 -12.50
C PHE A 262 -6.90 -19.36 -11.42
N LEU A 263 -5.74 -18.74 -11.67
CA LEU A 263 -4.61 -18.75 -10.74
C LEU A 263 -4.82 -17.82 -9.53
N GLY A 264 -5.83 -16.93 -9.52
CA GLY A 264 -5.98 -15.94 -8.43
C GLY A 264 -6.43 -16.51 -7.09
N GLY A 265 -6.97 -17.73 -7.06
CA GLY A 265 -7.16 -18.47 -5.81
C GLY A 265 -5.91 -19.20 -5.33
N ILE A 266 -4.82 -19.21 -6.10
CA ILE A 266 -3.64 -20.05 -5.86
C ILE A 266 -2.38 -19.22 -5.68
N LEU A 267 -2.19 -18.17 -6.49
CA LEU A 267 -1.04 -17.29 -6.47
C LEU A 267 -1.43 -15.87 -6.01
N PRO A 268 -0.54 -15.14 -5.32
CA PRO A 268 -0.72 -13.72 -5.05
C PRO A 268 -0.95 -12.90 -6.33
N GLU A 269 -1.75 -11.85 -6.22
CA GLU A 269 -2.11 -11.00 -7.37
C GLU A 269 -0.90 -10.30 -7.99
N SER A 270 0.12 -9.97 -7.20
CA SER A 270 1.41 -9.45 -7.70
C SER A 270 2.07 -10.36 -8.73
N LEU A 271 2.06 -11.69 -8.54
CA LEU A 271 2.59 -12.63 -9.52
C LEU A 271 1.73 -12.69 -10.80
N LEU A 272 0.42 -12.54 -10.67
CA LEU A 272 -0.46 -12.44 -11.84
C LEU A 272 -0.19 -11.15 -12.62
N TYR A 273 0.00 -10.05 -11.91
CA TYR A 273 0.41 -8.78 -12.52
C TYR A 273 1.78 -8.92 -13.20
N MET A 274 2.73 -9.65 -12.60
CA MET A 274 4.01 -9.94 -13.23
C MET A 274 3.86 -10.65 -14.58
N LEU A 275 3.00 -11.68 -14.62
CA LEU A 275 2.68 -12.42 -15.84
C LEU A 275 2.00 -11.53 -16.88
N GLU A 276 1.07 -10.68 -16.44
CA GLU A 276 0.27 -9.87 -17.34
C GLU A 276 1.02 -8.69 -17.93
N SER A 277 1.76 -7.95 -17.09
CA SER A 277 2.39 -6.67 -17.43
C SER A 277 3.81 -6.82 -17.96
N TYR A 278 4.59 -7.78 -17.47
CA TYR A 278 5.99 -7.96 -17.89
C TYR A 278 6.25 -9.24 -18.70
N GLY A 279 5.26 -10.13 -18.77
CA GLY A 279 5.33 -11.33 -19.61
C GLY A 279 5.88 -12.58 -18.93
N PRO A 280 5.87 -13.72 -19.66
CA PRO A 280 6.14 -15.04 -19.11
C PRO A 280 7.60 -15.22 -18.66
N GLU A 281 8.57 -14.56 -19.28
CA GLU A 281 9.98 -14.63 -18.91
C GLU A 281 10.21 -14.06 -17.51
N LYS A 282 9.64 -12.89 -17.23
CA LYS A 282 9.75 -12.21 -15.94
C LYS A 282 8.99 -12.96 -14.86
N PHE A 283 7.81 -13.50 -15.18
CA PHE A 283 7.08 -14.37 -14.27
C PHE A 283 7.87 -15.65 -13.91
N ALA A 284 8.45 -16.34 -14.90
CA ALA A 284 9.21 -17.56 -14.66
C ALA A 284 10.43 -17.30 -13.77
N SER A 285 11.13 -16.18 -14.00
CA SER A 285 12.23 -15.74 -13.14
C SER A 285 11.74 -15.41 -11.72
N ALA A 286 10.61 -14.70 -11.59
CA ALA A 286 10.03 -14.33 -10.30
C ALA A 286 9.60 -15.56 -9.47
N MET A 287 9.02 -16.58 -10.11
CA MET A 287 8.59 -17.82 -9.44
C MET A 287 9.71 -18.60 -8.77
N VAL A 288 10.96 -18.43 -9.22
CA VAL A 288 12.16 -19.11 -8.70
C VAL A 288 12.98 -18.17 -7.79
N ALA A 289 12.78 -16.87 -7.90
CA ALA A 289 13.47 -15.88 -7.08
C ALA A 289 12.98 -15.85 -5.63
N ASP A 290 13.81 -15.27 -4.76
CA ASP A 290 13.46 -14.96 -3.38
C ASP A 290 13.35 -13.43 -3.27
N THR A 291 12.13 -12.91 -3.39
CA THR A 291 11.86 -11.48 -3.53
C THR A 291 10.97 -10.97 -2.40
N ASP A 292 11.42 -9.91 -1.73
CA ASP A 292 10.64 -9.12 -0.79
C ASP A 292 10.93 -7.65 -1.05
N ASN A 293 10.13 -7.04 -1.92
CA ASN A 293 10.24 -5.64 -2.29
C ASN A 293 8.84 -5.01 -2.51
N PRO A 294 8.75 -3.69 -2.79
CA PRO A 294 7.47 -3.03 -2.96
C PRO A 294 6.61 -3.55 -4.12
N GLU A 295 7.14 -4.23 -5.14
CA GLU A 295 6.34 -4.75 -6.27
C GLU A 295 5.97 -6.23 -6.11
N LEU A 296 6.84 -7.00 -5.46
CA LEU A 296 6.71 -8.44 -5.33
C LEU A 296 7.21 -8.92 -3.97
N ILE A 297 6.31 -9.58 -3.25
CA ILE A 297 6.60 -10.40 -2.08
C ILE A 297 6.31 -11.83 -2.50
N TRP A 298 7.37 -12.55 -2.85
CA TRP A 298 7.35 -13.96 -3.20
C TRP A 298 8.67 -14.60 -2.77
N THR A 299 8.61 -15.36 -1.69
CA THR A 299 9.81 -15.99 -1.11
C THR A 299 9.87 -17.47 -1.45
N TYR A 300 11.06 -18.03 -1.34
CA TYR A 300 11.27 -19.47 -1.45
C TYR A 300 10.42 -20.25 -0.43
N ALA A 301 10.20 -19.71 0.76
CA ALA A 301 9.35 -20.29 1.79
C ALA A 301 7.87 -20.33 1.36
N MET A 302 7.35 -19.27 0.74
CA MET A 302 5.98 -19.25 0.20
C MET A 302 5.77 -20.34 -0.86
N ARG A 303 6.76 -20.58 -1.73
CA ARG A 303 6.69 -21.65 -2.72
C ARG A 303 6.82 -23.04 -2.08
N THR A 304 7.89 -23.28 -1.34
CA THR A 304 8.30 -24.62 -0.89
C THR A 304 7.53 -25.08 0.35
N ASN A 305 7.22 -24.19 1.28
CA ASN A 305 6.59 -24.53 2.55
C ASN A 305 5.07 -24.33 2.54
N ARG A 306 4.52 -23.61 1.55
CA ARG A 306 3.07 -23.37 1.43
C ARG A 306 2.48 -23.90 0.13
N LEU A 307 2.84 -23.32 -1.02
CA LEU A 307 2.20 -23.62 -2.30
C LEU A 307 2.33 -25.11 -2.68
N VAL A 308 3.56 -25.62 -2.76
CA VAL A 308 3.84 -27.00 -3.18
C VAL A 308 3.18 -28.03 -2.24
N PRO A 309 3.36 -27.99 -0.91
CA PRO A 309 2.71 -28.94 0.00
C PRO A 309 1.19 -28.91 -0.08
N GLN A 310 0.56 -27.73 -0.23
CA GLN A 310 -0.89 -27.63 -0.36
C GLN A 310 -1.38 -28.28 -1.67
N LEU A 311 -0.66 -28.08 -2.78
CA LEU A 311 -0.97 -28.73 -4.05
C LEU A 311 -0.78 -30.24 -3.98
N LEU A 312 0.34 -30.73 -3.43
CA LEU A 312 0.58 -32.17 -3.27
C LEU A 312 -0.48 -32.82 -2.38
N THR A 313 -0.88 -32.16 -1.29
CA THR A 313 -1.97 -32.61 -0.41
C THR A 313 -3.32 -32.66 -1.14
N HIS A 314 -3.56 -31.71 -2.05
CA HIS A 314 -4.78 -31.69 -2.87
C HIS A 314 -4.79 -32.78 -3.93
N LEU A 315 -3.65 -33.01 -4.59
CA LEU A 315 -3.45 -34.09 -5.56
C LEU A 315 -3.53 -35.48 -4.91
N GLY A 316 -3.24 -35.58 -3.61
CA GLY A 316 -3.38 -36.81 -2.83
C GLY A 316 -2.36 -37.86 -3.25
N ASP A 317 -2.85 -39.07 -3.51
CA ASP A 317 -2.02 -40.20 -3.96
C ASP A 317 -1.86 -40.25 -5.49
N PHE A 318 -2.59 -39.45 -6.26
CA PHE A 318 -2.57 -39.51 -7.72
C PHE A 318 -1.17 -39.42 -8.35
N PRO A 319 -0.27 -38.49 -7.94
CA PRO A 319 1.10 -38.45 -8.46
C PRO A 319 1.93 -39.71 -8.17
N ARG A 320 1.58 -40.47 -7.11
CA ARG A 320 2.20 -41.75 -6.75
C ARG A 320 1.52 -42.95 -7.43
N ARG A 321 0.22 -42.85 -7.72
CA ARG A 321 -0.56 -43.86 -8.44
C ARG A 321 -0.27 -43.87 -9.94
N LEU A 322 0.05 -42.72 -10.52
CA LEU A 322 0.27 -42.60 -11.96
C LEU A 322 1.44 -43.47 -12.50
N PRO A 323 2.61 -43.57 -11.85
CA PRO A 323 3.67 -44.51 -12.25
C PRO A 323 3.24 -45.99 -12.20
N GLU A 324 2.36 -46.34 -11.25
CA GLU A 324 1.83 -47.69 -11.07
C GLU A 324 0.81 -48.04 -12.15
N HIS A 325 -0.07 -47.09 -12.53
CA HIS A 325 -1.08 -47.24 -13.57
C HIS A 325 -1.20 -45.96 -14.42
N CYS A 326 -0.51 -45.93 -15.56
CA CYS A 326 -0.39 -44.79 -16.47
C CYS A 326 -1.66 -44.51 -17.30
N GLN A 327 -2.63 -45.44 -17.33
CA GLN A 327 -3.94 -45.19 -17.95
C GLN A 327 -4.89 -44.40 -17.04
N ALA A 328 -4.56 -44.24 -15.75
CA ALA A 328 -5.35 -43.44 -14.84
C ALA A 328 -5.43 -41.98 -15.32
N VAL A 329 -6.63 -41.41 -15.25
CA VAL A 329 -6.90 -40.02 -15.60
C VAL A 329 -7.21 -39.23 -14.33
N TYR A 330 -6.62 -38.05 -14.20
CA TYR A 330 -6.90 -37.15 -13.08
C TYR A 330 -8.37 -36.67 -13.08
N ASP A 331 -9.05 -36.84 -11.94
CA ASP A 331 -10.39 -36.27 -11.71
C ASP A 331 -10.25 -34.92 -11.03
N HIS A 332 -10.56 -33.85 -11.75
CA HIS A 332 -10.43 -32.49 -11.25
C HIS A 332 -11.40 -32.21 -10.09
N THR A 333 -10.85 -31.59 -9.04
CA THR A 333 -11.63 -31.05 -7.93
C THR A 333 -11.13 -29.66 -7.61
N PRO A 334 -11.99 -28.66 -7.31
CA PRO A 334 -11.52 -27.31 -6.99
C PRO A 334 -10.60 -27.30 -5.76
N LEU A 335 -9.47 -26.61 -5.89
CA LEU A 335 -8.58 -26.32 -4.77
C LEU A 335 -9.21 -25.21 -3.92
N PRO A 336 -9.36 -25.37 -2.59
CA PRO A 336 -9.65 -24.24 -1.71
C PRO A 336 -8.57 -23.14 -1.85
N PRO A 337 -8.92 -21.85 -1.77
CA PRO A 337 -7.96 -20.77 -1.93
C PRO A 337 -6.72 -20.91 -1.02
N VAL A 338 -5.55 -20.62 -1.57
CA VAL A 338 -4.28 -20.69 -0.85
C VAL A 338 -4.05 -19.38 -0.10
N GLY A 339 -4.05 -19.44 1.23
CA GLY A 339 -3.68 -18.31 2.08
C GLY A 339 -2.17 -18.20 2.27
N TYR A 340 -1.66 -16.97 2.22
CA TYR A 340 -0.25 -16.62 2.46
C TYR A 340 -0.14 -15.74 3.71
N PRO A 341 0.30 -16.29 4.86
CA PRO A 341 0.45 -15.51 6.08
C PRO A 341 1.39 -14.32 5.95
N GLU A 342 2.40 -14.44 5.08
CA GLU A 342 3.36 -13.38 4.76
C GLU A 342 2.69 -12.14 4.18
N LEU A 343 1.49 -12.28 3.61
CA LEU A 343 0.71 -11.20 2.98
C LEU A 343 -0.50 -10.77 3.80
N ARG A 344 -0.74 -11.36 4.99
CA ARG A 344 -1.94 -11.09 5.81
C ARG A 344 -2.10 -9.61 6.11
N ASP A 345 -1.01 -8.99 6.52
CA ASP A 345 -0.96 -7.60 6.95
C ASP A 345 -0.73 -6.64 5.78
N GLU A 346 -0.68 -7.10 4.53
CA GLU A 346 -0.36 -6.28 3.38
C GLU A 346 -1.58 -5.85 2.55
N ILE A 347 -1.42 -4.72 1.86
CA ILE A 347 -2.34 -4.27 0.82
C ILE A 347 -1.57 -4.25 -0.48
N TRP A 348 -1.97 -5.09 -1.43
CA TRP A 348 -1.50 -4.96 -2.80
C TRP A 348 -2.43 -4.01 -3.56
N CYS A 349 -1.94 -2.84 -3.94
CA CYS A 349 -2.70 -1.84 -4.67
C CYS A 349 -2.02 -1.51 -6.00
N HIS A 350 -2.72 -1.78 -7.10
CA HIS A 350 -2.29 -1.60 -8.50
C HIS A 350 -1.05 -2.42 -8.92
N ARG A 351 0.10 -2.14 -8.30
CA ARG A 351 1.40 -2.73 -8.57
C ARG A 351 2.22 -2.92 -7.29
N TYR A 352 1.85 -2.24 -6.21
CA TYR A 352 2.69 -2.11 -5.03
C TYR A 352 2.05 -2.71 -3.78
N TYR A 353 2.86 -3.39 -3.00
CA TYR A 353 2.61 -3.73 -1.60
C TYR A 353 2.85 -2.50 -0.73
N LEU A 354 1.81 -2.01 -0.07
CA LEU A 354 1.83 -0.69 0.55
C LEU A 354 2.76 -0.60 1.74
N ARG A 355 2.89 -1.64 2.60
CA ARG A 355 3.84 -1.57 3.73
C ARG A 355 5.28 -1.49 3.24
N ASN A 356 5.64 -2.30 2.25
CA ASN A 356 6.97 -2.21 1.64
C ASN A 356 7.17 -0.86 0.93
N LEU A 357 6.14 -0.31 0.25
CA LEU A 357 6.26 0.98 -0.44
C LEU A 357 6.50 2.16 0.52
N ILE A 358 5.86 2.15 1.70
CA ILE A 358 6.02 3.23 2.69
C ILE A 358 7.26 3.05 3.58
N ASP A 359 7.92 1.89 3.53
CA ASP A 359 9.16 1.64 4.26
C ASP A 359 10.35 2.25 3.52
N GLU A 360 10.47 3.58 3.63
CA GLU A 360 11.57 4.35 3.05
C GLU A 360 12.93 4.05 3.72
N SER A 361 12.95 3.29 4.83
CA SER A 361 14.20 2.84 5.47
C SER A 361 14.79 1.62 4.77
N ARG A 362 13.95 0.66 4.39
CA ARG A 362 14.35 -0.54 3.63
C ARG A 362 14.46 -0.26 2.14
N PHE A 363 13.58 0.59 1.60
CA PHE A 363 13.48 0.86 0.17
C PHE A 363 13.56 2.37 -0.14
N PRO A 364 14.68 3.04 0.22
CA PRO A 364 14.83 4.47 0.02
C PRO A 364 14.72 4.81 -1.48
N GLY A 365 13.78 5.69 -1.82
CA GLY A 365 13.65 6.18 -3.19
C GLY A 365 13.14 5.15 -4.21
N TRP A 366 12.43 4.08 -3.80
CA TRP A 366 11.89 3.09 -4.74
C TRP A 366 11.09 3.74 -5.89
N PRO A 367 11.40 3.47 -7.17
CA PRO A 367 10.74 4.14 -8.29
C PRO A 367 9.26 3.76 -8.38
N VAL A 368 8.39 4.78 -8.46
CA VAL A 368 6.96 4.58 -8.70
C VAL A 368 6.67 4.86 -10.16
N ILE A 369 5.86 4.01 -10.77
CA ILE A 369 5.37 4.14 -12.15
C ILE A 369 3.86 4.29 -12.10
N ASP A 370 3.28 4.92 -13.12
CA ASP A 370 1.82 5.14 -13.22
C ASP A 370 1.23 5.89 -12.01
N HIS A 371 1.93 6.95 -11.55
CA HIS A 371 1.59 7.75 -10.37
C HIS A 371 0.09 8.08 -10.25
N ILE A 372 -0.51 8.56 -11.33
CA ILE A 372 -1.93 8.97 -11.36
C ILE A 372 -2.84 7.76 -11.18
N LEU A 373 -2.54 6.65 -11.86
CA LEU A 373 -3.33 5.42 -11.75
C LEU A 373 -3.22 4.83 -10.34
N LEU A 374 -2.04 4.89 -9.72
CA LEU A 374 -1.86 4.46 -8.34
C LEU A 374 -2.70 5.30 -7.36
N VAL A 375 -2.68 6.64 -7.47
CA VAL A 375 -3.56 7.51 -6.65
C VAL A 375 -5.03 7.16 -6.85
N GLN A 376 -5.47 6.98 -8.10
CA GLN A 376 -6.86 6.59 -8.41
C GLN A 376 -7.23 5.26 -7.75
N ARG A 377 -6.34 4.26 -7.80
CA ARG A 377 -6.54 2.94 -7.18
C ARG A 377 -6.55 3.02 -5.65
N LEU A 378 -5.65 3.80 -5.04
CA LEU A 378 -5.64 4.05 -3.60
C LEU A 378 -6.96 4.68 -3.12
N LEU A 379 -7.52 5.62 -3.88
CA LEU A 379 -8.83 6.22 -3.57
C LEU A 379 -9.99 5.23 -3.74
N VAL A 380 -9.90 4.28 -4.67
CA VAL A 380 -10.89 3.19 -4.82
C VAL A 380 -10.81 2.24 -3.62
N GLU A 381 -9.62 1.75 -3.29
CA GLU A 381 -9.38 0.89 -2.12
C GLU A 381 -9.86 1.54 -0.82
N TRP A 382 -9.65 2.85 -0.66
CA TRP A 382 -10.15 3.57 0.51
C TRP A 382 -11.69 3.54 0.57
N ARG A 383 -12.37 3.85 -0.53
CA ARG A 383 -13.84 3.80 -0.59
C ARG A 383 -14.37 2.41 -0.30
N GLU A 384 -13.71 1.37 -0.83
CA GLU A 384 -14.08 -0.03 -0.58
C GLU A 384 -13.86 -0.43 0.88
N GLU A 385 -12.80 0.06 1.53
CA GLU A 385 -12.56 -0.16 2.96
C GLU A 385 -13.60 0.52 3.85
N LEU A 386 -14.04 1.75 3.49
CA LEU A 386 -15.12 2.45 4.19
C LEU A 386 -16.48 1.78 3.95
N ALA A 387 -16.68 1.19 2.76
CA ALA A 387 -17.89 0.44 2.43
C ALA A 387 -17.89 -1.00 2.99
N ARG A 388 -16.79 -1.44 3.60
CA ARG A 388 -16.64 -2.81 4.10
C ARG A 388 -17.62 -3.07 5.23
N GLN A 389 -18.60 -3.93 4.95
CA GLN A 389 -19.54 -4.39 5.96
C GLN A 389 -18.98 -5.62 6.71
N PRO A 390 -19.26 -5.77 8.01
CA PRO A 390 -18.97 -7.02 8.71
C PRO A 390 -19.71 -8.17 7.99
N LEU A 391 -19.01 -9.30 7.79
CA LEU A 391 -19.60 -10.44 7.08
C LEU A 391 -20.96 -10.85 7.66
N SER A 392 -21.96 -11.02 6.79
CA SER A 392 -23.34 -11.30 7.18
C SER A 392 -23.56 -12.68 7.81
N MET A 393 -22.66 -13.63 7.55
CA MET A 393 -22.75 -14.99 8.06
C MET A 393 -21.95 -15.13 9.34
N THR A 394 -22.64 -15.57 10.39
CA THR A 394 -22.03 -15.79 11.70
C THR A 394 -21.09 -17.01 11.66
N ASP A 395 -20.11 -17.05 12.56
CA ASP A 395 -19.20 -18.20 12.69
C ASP A 395 -19.96 -19.51 12.94
N THR A 396 -21.08 -19.45 13.65
CA THR A 396 -21.99 -20.58 13.90
C THR A 396 -22.64 -21.07 12.60
N GLU A 397 -23.18 -20.17 11.78
CA GLU A 397 -23.77 -20.54 10.49
C GLU A 397 -22.74 -21.11 9.51
N ALA A 398 -21.53 -20.55 9.49
CA ALA A 398 -20.45 -21.04 8.64
C ALA A 398 -20.00 -22.45 9.05
N ARG A 399 -19.94 -22.74 10.37
CA ARG A 399 -19.65 -24.07 10.92
C ARG A 399 -20.73 -25.09 10.55
N ASP A 400 -22.01 -24.70 10.62
CA ASP A 400 -23.13 -25.57 10.26
C ASP A 400 -23.13 -25.92 8.77
N VAL A 401 -22.81 -24.94 7.91
CA VAL A 401 -22.71 -25.15 6.46
C VAL A 401 -21.57 -26.12 6.13
N LEU A 402 -20.40 -25.95 6.76
CA LEU A 402 -19.24 -26.81 6.52
C LEU A 402 -19.27 -28.13 7.32
N LYS A 403 -20.20 -28.26 8.27
CA LYS A 403 -20.34 -29.40 9.18
C LYS A 403 -19.04 -29.72 9.94
N VAL A 404 -18.39 -28.68 10.46
CA VAL A 404 -17.14 -28.80 11.23
C VAL A 404 -17.41 -28.43 12.69
N GLN A 405 -16.94 -29.28 13.62
CA GLN A 405 -16.99 -29.00 15.06
C GLN A 405 -15.62 -28.51 15.55
N PRO A 406 -15.58 -27.54 16.48
CA PRO A 406 -14.33 -27.12 17.12
C PRO A 406 -13.75 -28.26 17.97
N ASP A 407 -12.45 -28.22 18.20
CA ASP A 407 -11.77 -29.11 19.15
C ASP A 407 -12.12 -28.76 20.62
N GLU A 408 -11.64 -29.55 21.58
CA GLU A 408 -11.89 -29.37 23.03
C GLU A 408 -11.41 -28.00 23.57
N GLN A 409 -10.60 -27.25 22.80
CA GLN A 409 -10.06 -25.93 23.13
C GLN A 409 -10.76 -24.79 22.38
N GLY A 410 -11.80 -25.08 21.58
CA GLY A 410 -12.56 -24.09 20.84
C GLY A 410 -11.94 -23.64 19.51
N ASN A 411 -10.82 -24.25 19.10
CA ASN A 411 -10.12 -23.96 17.86
C ASN A 411 -10.60 -24.86 16.71
N LEU A 412 -10.51 -24.35 15.48
CA LEU A 412 -10.81 -25.10 14.28
C LEU A 412 -9.51 -25.41 13.55
N SER A 413 -9.15 -26.69 13.46
CA SER A 413 -7.99 -27.11 12.65
C SER A 413 -8.17 -26.73 11.18
N GLU A 414 -7.22 -25.99 10.61
CA GLU A 414 -7.21 -25.59 9.20
C GLU A 414 -7.32 -26.81 8.25
N GLU A 415 -6.74 -27.94 8.65
CA GLU A 415 -6.80 -29.19 7.91
C GLU A 415 -8.19 -29.82 7.92
N ALA A 416 -8.90 -29.77 9.06
CA ALA A 416 -10.27 -30.25 9.19
C ALA A 416 -11.22 -29.40 8.33
N LEU A 417 -11.02 -28.08 8.33
CA LEU A 417 -11.78 -27.15 7.50
C LEU A 417 -11.57 -27.42 6.01
N LYS A 418 -10.31 -27.56 5.57
CA LYS A 418 -9.93 -27.93 4.20
C LYS A 418 -10.53 -29.26 3.79
N ARG A 419 -10.51 -30.27 4.66
CA ARG A 419 -11.06 -31.60 4.40
C ARG A 419 -12.58 -31.55 4.22
N ALA A 420 -13.29 -30.83 5.10
CA ALA A 420 -14.73 -30.64 5.02
C ALA A 420 -15.14 -29.88 3.75
N TYR A 421 -14.45 -28.78 3.45
CA TYR A 421 -14.64 -28.03 2.21
C TYR A 421 -14.46 -28.93 0.98
N ARG A 422 -13.35 -29.68 0.87
CA ARG A 422 -13.10 -30.59 -0.27
C ARG A 422 -14.21 -31.63 -0.44
N LYS A 423 -14.68 -32.23 0.66
CA LYS A 423 -15.76 -33.23 0.62
C LYS A 423 -17.06 -32.64 0.08
N LEU A 424 -17.44 -31.45 0.56
CA LEU A 424 -18.68 -30.78 0.17
C LEU A 424 -18.58 -30.16 -1.23
N ALA A 425 -17.46 -29.54 -1.57
CA ALA A 425 -17.15 -28.99 -2.89
C ALA A 425 -17.20 -30.07 -3.98
N ARG A 426 -16.67 -31.28 -3.70
CA ARG A 426 -16.78 -32.43 -4.62
C ARG A 426 -18.24 -32.89 -4.83
N LYS A 427 -19.06 -32.85 -3.78
CA LYS A 427 -20.46 -33.32 -3.81
C LYS A 427 -21.39 -32.35 -4.54
N TYR A 428 -21.22 -31.05 -4.34
CA TYR A 428 -22.11 -30.01 -4.88
C TYR A 428 -21.49 -29.24 -6.05
N HIS A 429 -20.44 -29.79 -6.68
CA HIS A 429 -19.79 -29.13 -7.81
C HIS A 429 -20.77 -28.95 -8.98
N PRO A 430 -20.86 -27.75 -9.60
CA PRO A 430 -21.80 -27.48 -10.68
C PRO A 430 -21.63 -28.40 -11.90
N ASP A 431 -20.40 -28.84 -12.20
CA ASP A 431 -20.13 -29.79 -13.30
C ASP A 431 -20.71 -31.21 -13.07
N LYS A 432 -20.84 -31.65 -11.81
CA LYS A 432 -21.35 -32.99 -11.46
C LYS A 432 -22.82 -32.94 -11.01
N ASN A 433 -23.26 -31.80 -10.51
CA ASN A 433 -24.63 -31.54 -10.07
C ASN A 433 -25.05 -30.11 -10.48
N PRO A 434 -25.78 -29.95 -11.60
CA PRO A 434 -26.23 -28.64 -12.09
C PRO A 434 -27.07 -27.85 -11.09
N GLU A 435 -27.84 -28.52 -10.23
CA GLU A 435 -28.68 -27.90 -9.19
C GLU A 435 -27.90 -27.59 -7.89
N GLY A 436 -26.67 -28.10 -7.75
CA GLY A 436 -25.82 -27.94 -6.56
C GLY A 436 -25.17 -26.56 -6.41
N ARG A 437 -25.26 -25.70 -7.43
CA ARG A 437 -24.56 -24.41 -7.52
C ARG A 437 -24.84 -23.44 -6.36
N PRO A 438 -26.09 -23.23 -5.90
CA PRO A 438 -26.35 -22.33 -4.76
C PRO A 438 -25.66 -22.82 -3.49
N MET A 439 -25.65 -24.13 -3.26
CA MET A 439 -25.00 -24.74 -2.12
C MET A 439 -23.48 -24.63 -2.21
N PHE A 440 -22.89 -24.78 -3.40
CA PHE A 440 -21.46 -24.60 -3.63
C PHE A 440 -20.97 -23.19 -3.27
N ILE A 441 -21.70 -22.16 -3.71
CA ILE A 441 -21.40 -20.76 -3.36
C ILE A 441 -21.51 -20.55 -1.84
N LYS A 442 -22.52 -21.13 -1.20
CA LYS A 442 -22.70 -21.06 0.26
C LYS A 442 -21.54 -21.73 1.01
N ILE A 443 -21.07 -22.88 0.53
CA ILE A 443 -19.91 -23.61 1.08
C ILE A 443 -18.62 -22.78 0.95
N GLN A 444 -18.43 -22.12 -0.20
CA GLN A 444 -17.27 -21.25 -0.42
C GLN A 444 -17.27 -20.05 0.53
N LYS A 445 -18.40 -19.34 0.65
CA LYS A 445 -18.54 -18.23 1.60
C LYS A 445 -18.31 -18.68 3.04
N ALA A 446 -18.75 -19.89 3.40
CA ALA A 446 -18.58 -20.43 4.76
C ALA A 446 -17.11 -20.73 5.07
N TYR A 447 -16.38 -21.24 4.08
CA TYR A 447 -14.95 -21.47 4.18
C TYR A 447 -14.15 -20.17 4.29
N GLU A 448 -14.48 -19.18 3.46
CA GLU A 448 -13.86 -17.85 3.51
C GLU A 448 -14.09 -17.17 4.87
N ARG A 449 -15.30 -17.26 5.45
CA ARG A 449 -15.61 -16.73 6.78
C ARG A 449 -14.79 -17.38 7.89
N LEU A 450 -14.64 -18.71 7.89
CA LEU A 450 -13.93 -19.42 8.96
C LEU A 450 -12.40 -19.34 8.84
N ILE A 451 -11.88 -18.96 7.68
CA ILE A 451 -10.44 -18.72 7.48
C ILE A 451 -10.07 -17.26 7.70
N SER A 452 -10.95 -16.34 7.31
CA SER A 452 -10.71 -14.92 7.52
C SER A 452 -11.12 -14.52 8.95
N THR A 453 -10.16 -14.57 9.86
CA THR A 453 -10.32 -14.03 11.22
C THR A 453 -10.54 -12.50 11.23
N GLU A 454 -10.17 -11.81 10.14
CA GLU A 454 -10.09 -10.35 10.08
C GLU A 454 -11.25 -9.68 9.33
N ALA A 455 -11.87 -10.37 8.36
CA ALA A 455 -13.08 -9.87 7.68
C ALA A 455 -14.32 -9.83 8.59
N ALA A 456 -14.18 -10.22 9.86
CA ALA A 456 -15.19 -10.04 10.90
C ALA A 456 -15.30 -8.60 11.41
N HIS A 457 -14.26 -7.78 11.24
CA HIS A 457 -14.14 -6.49 11.91
C HIS A 457 -14.24 -5.30 10.94
N GLY A 458 -15.39 -5.11 10.31
CA GLY A 458 -15.77 -3.89 9.57
C GLY A 458 -14.62 -3.16 8.85
N THR A 459 -14.60 -1.82 8.95
CA THR A 459 -13.50 -0.97 8.47
C THR A 459 -12.26 -1.10 9.35
N GLN A 460 -11.11 -1.38 8.75
CA GLN A 460 -9.85 -1.56 9.47
C GLN A 460 -8.96 -0.31 9.41
N GLN A 461 -8.65 0.28 10.57
CA GLN A 461 -7.88 1.53 10.68
C GLN A 461 -6.47 1.42 10.09
N TRP A 462 -5.78 0.29 10.31
CA TRP A 462 -4.43 0.09 9.78
C TRP A 462 -4.42 0.11 8.25
N ARG A 463 -5.49 -0.36 7.58
CA ARG A 463 -5.60 -0.33 6.12
C ARG A 463 -5.71 1.10 5.59
N ILE A 464 -6.57 1.90 6.22
CA ILE A 464 -6.69 3.34 5.90
C ILE A 464 -5.35 4.04 6.10
N GLN A 465 -4.64 3.73 7.20
CA GLN A 465 -3.33 4.31 7.46
C GLN A 465 -2.34 4.02 6.33
N LEU A 466 -2.22 2.77 5.87
CA LEU A 466 -1.32 2.42 4.75
C LEU A 466 -1.70 3.16 3.47
N ILE A 467 -2.99 3.27 3.17
CA ILE A 467 -3.50 3.97 1.99
C ILE A 467 -3.14 5.46 2.04
N ILE A 468 -3.30 6.12 3.19
CA ILE A 468 -2.95 7.53 3.37
C ILE A 468 -1.42 7.72 3.30
N GLN A 469 -0.65 6.88 3.98
CA GLN A 469 0.81 6.97 3.98
C GLN A 469 1.41 6.76 2.58
N ALA A 470 0.87 5.83 1.79
CA ALA A 470 1.27 5.65 0.40
C ALA A 470 1.03 6.90 -0.44
N GLN A 471 -0.10 7.60 -0.22
CA GLN A 471 -0.37 8.89 -0.86
C GLN A 471 0.61 9.98 -0.40
N CYS A 472 1.00 10.02 0.88
CA CYS A 472 2.04 10.94 1.36
C CYS A 472 3.36 10.72 0.60
N VAL A 473 3.80 9.48 0.41
CA VAL A 473 5.01 9.16 -0.37
C VAL A 473 4.90 9.70 -1.80
N LEU A 474 3.75 9.57 -2.45
CA LEU A 474 3.53 10.06 -3.81
C LEU A 474 3.59 11.57 -3.92
N PHE A 475 2.84 12.30 -3.09
CA PHE A 475 2.84 13.77 -3.11
C PHE A 475 4.15 14.38 -2.65
N ARG A 476 4.92 13.69 -1.78
CA ARG A 476 6.25 14.14 -1.37
C ARG A 476 7.28 13.99 -2.48
N ARG A 477 7.23 12.89 -3.24
CA ARG A 477 8.27 12.54 -4.22
C ARG A 477 7.98 13.00 -5.65
N TYR A 478 6.69 13.10 -6.00
CA TYR A 478 6.26 13.44 -7.35
C TYR A 478 5.24 14.59 -7.37
N PRO A 479 5.47 15.71 -6.64
CA PRO A 479 4.52 16.82 -6.59
C PRO A 479 4.27 17.41 -7.99
N GLU A 480 5.30 17.53 -8.82
CA GLU A 480 5.22 18.09 -10.17
C GLU A 480 4.33 17.25 -11.12
N VAL A 481 4.30 15.93 -10.94
CA VAL A 481 3.47 15.03 -11.75
C VAL A 481 2.00 15.12 -11.32
N LEU A 482 1.76 15.39 -10.04
CA LEU A 482 0.42 15.41 -9.44
C LEU A 482 -0.22 16.81 -9.42
N GLU A 483 0.58 17.87 -9.53
CA GLU A 483 0.14 19.28 -9.51
C GLU A 483 -1.07 19.59 -10.41
N PRO A 484 -1.16 19.07 -11.65
CA PRO A 484 -2.25 19.41 -12.56
C PRO A 484 -3.61 18.81 -12.15
N TYR A 485 -3.63 17.85 -11.23
CA TYR A 485 -4.81 17.05 -10.92
C TYR A 485 -5.43 17.42 -9.58
N LYS A 486 -6.76 17.58 -9.57
CA LYS A 486 -7.52 17.80 -8.33
C LYS A 486 -7.55 16.54 -7.46
N TYR A 487 -7.26 16.71 -6.18
CA TYR A 487 -7.33 15.65 -5.19
C TYR A 487 -8.78 15.39 -4.77
N ALA A 488 -9.33 14.26 -5.21
CA ALA A 488 -10.72 13.88 -4.93
C ALA A 488 -10.95 13.28 -3.52
N GLY A 489 -9.88 13.06 -2.75
CA GLY A 489 -9.95 12.38 -1.45
C GLY A 489 -10.34 13.25 -0.25
N TYR A 490 -10.52 14.58 -0.43
CA TYR A 490 -10.75 15.50 0.70
C TYR A 490 -11.94 15.14 1.60
N PRO A 491 -13.11 14.71 1.10
CA PRO A 491 -14.22 14.34 1.97
C PRO A 491 -13.87 13.21 2.96
N MET A 492 -13.23 12.14 2.48
CA MET A 492 -12.80 11.01 3.30
C MET A 492 -11.63 11.40 4.22
N LEU A 493 -10.71 12.22 3.71
CA LEU A 493 -9.54 12.67 4.46
C LEU A 493 -9.93 13.57 5.64
N LEU A 494 -10.84 14.52 5.42
CA LEU A 494 -11.34 15.40 6.47
C LEU A 494 -12.24 14.68 7.46
N GLU A 495 -12.91 13.60 7.05
CA GLU A 495 -13.63 12.72 7.98
C GLU A 495 -12.67 12.03 8.98
N VAL A 496 -11.51 11.55 8.50
CA VAL A 496 -10.47 10.98 9.38
C VAL A 496 -9.90 12.01 10.36
N VAL A 497 -9.79 13.27 9.95
CA VAL A 497 -9.30 14.38 10.78
C VAL A 497 -10.37 14.91 11.76
N SER A 498 -11.65 14.78 11.38
CA SER A 498 -12.80 15.28 12.13
C SER A 498 -13.11 14.42 13.36
N THR A 499 -13.61 15.06 14.42
CA THR A 499 -14.00 14.42 15.68
C THR A 499 -15.50 14.13 15.77
N LYS A 500 -16.29 14.44 14.74
CA LYS A 500 -17.77 14.29 14.77
C LYS A 500 -18.25 12.86 15.02
N ASN A 501 -17.41 11.85 14.77
CA ASN A 501 -17.78 10.44 14.94
C ASN A 501 -17.59 9.91 16.38
N ASP A 502 -17.06 10.70 17.32
CA ASP A 502 -16.78 10.25 18.70
C ASP A 502 -17.89 10.62 19.71
N GLU A 503 -18.84 11.49 19.36
CA GLU A 503 -19.94 11.93 20.26
C GLU A 503 -21.01 10.85 20.52
N SER A 504 -21.02 9.74 19.77
CA SER A 504 -21.98 8.64 19.98
C SER A 504 -21.65 7.74 21.18
N SER A 505 -20.65 8.07 21.99
CA SER A 505 -20.27 7.32 23.20
C SER A 505 -20.37 8.15 24.48
N GLU A 506 -21.33 9.07 24.56
CA GLU A 506 -21.67 9.78 25.80
C GLU A 506 -22.82 9.08 26.54
N ASN A 507 -22.47 8.16 27.43
CA ASN A 507 -23.30 7.84 28.59
C ASN A 507 -22.39 7.31 29.69
N ASN A 508 -21.76 8.24 30.43
CA ASN A 508 -21.46 8.08 31.85
C ASN A 508 -21.12 9.45 32.44
N GLY A 509 -22.03 9.96 33.25
CA GLY A 509 -21.86 11.19 34.00
C GLY A 509 -20.84 11.02 35.12
N GLY A 510 -19.82 11.87 35.11
CA GLY A 510 -18.86 12.06 36.19
C GLY A 510 -18.03 13.29 35.88
N GLY A 511 -17.95 14.23 36.81
CA GLY A 511 -17.19 15.47 36.66
C GLY A 511 -15.68 15.22 36.63
N GLU A 512 -15.18 14.71 35.52
CA GLU A 512 -13.76 14.68 35.17
C GLU A 512 -13.44 15.90 34.29
N SER A 513 -12.25 16.50 34.48
CA SER A 513 -11.80 17.65 33.69
C SER A 513 -11.84 17.31 32.19
N ILE A 514 -12.30 18.26 31.37
CA ILE A 514 -12.38 18.11 29.91
C ILE A 514 -11.01 17.72 29.33
N ALA A 515 -9.90 18.16 29.95
CA ALA A 515 -8.54 17.79 29.58
C ALA A 515 -8.18 16.32 29.93
N SER A 516 -8.73 15.73 30.99
CA SER A 516 -8.51 14.32 31.33
C SER A 516 -9.34 13.36 30.47
N VAL A 517 -10.45 13.84 29.89
CA VAL A 517 -11.32 13.07 28.98
C VAL A 517 -10.86 13.17 27.52
N LEU A 518 -10.38 14.34 27.07
CA LEU A 518 -9.85 14.54 25.72
C LEU A 518 -8.49 13.85 25.50
N ARG A 519 -7.69 13.74 26.55
CA ARG A 519 -6.32 13.19 26.49
C ARG A 519 -6.32 11.73 26.00
N PRO A 520 -7.12 10.77 26.53
CA PRO A 520 -7.19 9.41 25.98
C PRO A 520 -7.72 9.32 24.53
N GLN A 521 -8.65 10.20 24.14
CA GLN A 521 -9.30 10.16 22.83
C GLN A 521 -8.40 10.63 21.69
N LEU A 522 -7.52 11.61 21.97
CA LEU A 522 -6.48 12.09 21.07
C LEU A 522 -5.16 11.31 21.17
N LEU A 523 -5.00 10.38 22.14
CA LEU A 523 -3.74 9.69 22.42
C LEU A 523 -3.77 8.17 22.22
N SER A 524 -4.86 7.57 21.73
CA SER A 524 -4.78 6.15 21.35
C SER A 524 -3.70 5.99 20.25
N PRO A 525 -2.65 5.17 20.45
CA PRO A 525 -1.46 5.21 19.60
C PRO A 525 -1.75 5.02 18.10
N GLY A 526 -2.74 4.19 17.78
CA GLY A 526 -3.22 3.97 16.40
C GLY A 526 -3.95 5.17 15.78
N LYS A 527 -4.76 5.89 16.58
CA LYS A 527 -5.49 7.07 16.08
C LYS A 527 -4.55 8.25 15.85
N VAL A 528 -3.53 8.44 16.69
CA VAL A 528 -2.56 9.55 16.51
C VAL A 528 -1.72 9.37 15.26
N THR A 529 -1.26 8.14 15.01
CA THR A 529 -0.45 7.82 13.82
C THR A 529 -1.27 7.98 12.54
N LEU A 530 -2.52 7.50 12.52
CA LEU A 530 -3.45 7.74 11.42
C LEU A 530 -3.74 9.23 11.19
N THR A 531 -4.05 9.97 12.27
CA THR A 531 -4.35 11.41 12.19
C THR A 531 -3.14 12.19 11.68
N LYS A 532 -1.93 11.87 12.16
CA LYS A 532 -0.68 12.48 11.70
C LYS A 532 -0.48 12.28 10.20
N ALA A 533 -0.67 11.06 9.69
CA ALA A 533 -0.58 10.78 8.26
C ALA A 533 -1.65 11.55 7.47
N ALA A 534 -2.87 11.67 8.00
CA ALA A 534 -3.96 12.40 7.35
C ALA A 534 -3.67 13.90 7.24
N VAL A 535 -3.21 14.55 8.31
CA VAL A 535 -2.84 15.98 8.27
C VAL A 535 -1.58 16.24 7.44
N GLU A 536 -0.64 15.29 7.40
CA GLU A 536 0.49 15.35 6.49
C GLU A 536 0.02 15.31 5.03
N LEU A 537 -0.93 14.44 4.68
CA LEU A 537 -1.49 14.39 3.33
C LEU A 537 -2.26 15.68 2.98
N CYS A 538 -3.00 16.26 3.92
CA CYS A 538 -3.62 17.59 3.74
C CYS A 538 -2.57 18.64 3.38
N TRP A 539 -1.46 18.69 4.12
CA TRP A 539 -0.37 19.60 3.84
C TRP A 539 0.23 19.35 2.45
N LEU A 540 0.67 18.11 2.17
CA LEU A 540 1.33 17.75 0.92
C LEU A 540 0.45 18.03 -0.31
N THR A 541 -0.82 17.66 -0.27
CA THR A 541 -1.75 17.93 -1.38
C THR A 541 -2.00 19.42 -1.59
N CYS A 542 -2.15 20.18 -0.51
CA CYS A 542 -2.36 21.62 -0.53
C CYS A 542 -1.17 22.38 -1.11
N VAL A 543 0.06 22.01 -0.74
CA VAL A 543 1.26 22.73 -1.19
C VAL A 543 1.69 22.30 -2.59
N SER A 544 1.29 21.11 -3.03
CA SER A 544 1.63 20.62 -4.38
C SER A 544 0.80 21.27 -5.49
N SER A 545 -0.37 21.85 -5.20
CA SER A 545 -1.24 22.45 -6.22
C SER A 545 -2.16 23.52 -5.64
N SER A 546 -2.23 24.67 -6.30
CA SER A 546 -3.16 25.75 -5.94
C SER A 546 -4.63 25.32 -6.03
N LEU A 547 -4.97 24.47 -7.01
CA LEU A 547 -6.30 23.90 -7.18
C LEU A 547 -6.71 23.05 -5.97
N ASN A 548 -5.76 22.30 -5.42
CA ASN A 548 -5.97 21.47 -4.24
C ASN A 548 -6.13 22.32 -2.97
N GLY A 549 -5.34 23.39 -2.83
CA GLY A 549 -5.53 24.37 -1.74
C GLY A 549 -6.93 24.98 -1.71
N GLU A 550 -7.44 25.45 -2.85
CA GLU A 550 -8.81 25.99 -2.97
C GLU A 550 -9.89 24.94 -2.72
N GLU A 551 -9.67 23.68 -3.15
CA GLU A 551 -10.60 22.57 -2.88
C GLU A 551 -10.66 22.20 -1.40
N LEU A 552 -9.51 22.18 -0.72
CA LEU A 552 -9.43 21.95 0.73
C LEU A 552 -10.18 23.05 1.50
N ILE A 553 -10.05 24.32 1.08
CA ILE A 553 -10.79 25.45 1.68
C ILE A 553 -12.30 25.27 1.48
N ARG A 554 -12.72 24.92 0.25
CA ARG A 554 -14.14 24.69 -0.07
C ARG A 554 -14.73 23.53 0.73
N SER A 555 -13.93 22.50 0.98
CA SER A 555 -14.32 21.32 1.76
C SER A 555 -14.37 21.55 3.28
N GLY A 556 -14.08 22.77 3.75
CA GLY A 556 -14.09 23.11 5.19
C GLY A 556 -12.78 22.82 5.92
N GLY A 557 -11.67 22.64 5.19
CA GLY A 557 -10.38 22.28 5.76
C GLY A 557 -9.85 23.27 6.80
N VAL A 558 -10.05 24.58 6.62
CA VAL A 558 -9.59 25.62 7.58
C VAL A 558 -10.23 25.42 8.96
N ASP A 559 -11.54 25.14 8.99
CA ASP A 559 -12.28 24.99 10.25
C ASP A 559 -11.88 23.69 10.97
N ILE A 560 -11.87 22.57 10.24
CA ILE A 560 -11.55 21.24 10.80
C ILE A 560 -10.09 21.16 11.29
N LEU A 561 -9.14 21.66 10.50
CA LEU A 561 -7.72 21.67 10.88
C LEU A 561 -7.46 22.67 12.01
N GLY A 562 -8.19 23.79 12.04
CA GLY A 562 -8.15 24.76 13.13
C GLY A 562 -8.61 24.15 14.46
N ASP A 563 -9.73 23.44 14.46
CA ASP A 563 -10.25 22.76 15.66
C ASP A 563 -9.27 21.69 16.16
N LEU A 564 -8.70 20.89 15.25
CA LEU A 564 -7.68 19.90 15.61
C LEU A 564 -6.43 20.58 16.16
N PHE A 565 -5.96 21.65 15.53
CA PHE A 565 -4.80 22.41 16.00
C PHE A 565 -5.01 22.94 17.43
N LEU A 566 -6.12 23.60 17.70
CA LEU A 566 -6.43 24.11 19.04
C LEU A 566 -6.43 23.01 20.09
N ARG A 567 -7.02 21.84 19.79
CA ARG A 567 -6.98 20.68 20.70
C ARG A 567 -5.58 20.11 20.90
N CYS A 568 -4.73 20.08 19.88
CA CYS A 568 -3.32 19.70 20.07
C CYS A 568 -2.65 20.66 21.06
N MET A 569 -2.93 21.96 20.95
CA MET A 569 -2.30 22.99 21.79
C MET A 569 -2.81 23.02 23.25
N THR A 570 -3.93 22.36 23.58
CA THR A 570 -4.33 22.18 24.98
C THR A 570 -3.47 21.13 25.71
N VAL A 571 -2.81 20.23 24.97
CA VAL A 571 -2.00 19.15 25.51
C VAL A 571 -0.50 19.42 25.38
N VAL A 572 -0.11 20.19 24.36
CA VAL A 572 1.28 20.53 24.05
C VAL A 572 1.77 21.69 24.93
N SER A 573 2.85 21.47 25.68
CA SER A 573 3.52 22.51 26.47
C SER A 573 4.54 23.30 25.64
N LYS A 574 5.04 24.42 26.19
CA LYS A 574 6.07 25.26 25.52
C LYS A 574 7.37 24.50 25.21
N ASP A 575 7.71 23.54 26.07
CA ASP A 575 8.98 22.78 26.03
C ASP A 575 8.83 21.40 25.36
N VAL A 576 7.76 21.19 24.58
CA VAL A 576 7.41 19.90 24.00
C VAL A 576 8.57 19.25 23.23
N SER A 577 8.75 17.95 23.44
CA SER A 577 9.75 17.18 22.70
C SER A 577 9.42 17.16 21.20
N PRO A 578 10.42 17.28 20.31
CA PRO A 578 10.21 17.12 18.86
C PRO A 578 9.74 15.71 18.48
N ALA A 579 9.96 14.71 19.34
CA ALA A 579 9.51 13.34 19.13
C ALA A 579 8.05 13.11 19.57
N ASP A 580 7.38 14.10 20.16
CA ASP A 580 6.00 13.97 20.60
C ASP A 580 5.04 13.84 19.40
N PRO A 581 4.20 12.79 19.35
CA PRO A 581 3.36 12.55 18.19
C PRO A 581 2.24 13.57 18.04
N VAL A 582 1.75 14.18 19.13
CA VAL A 582 0.70 15.22 19.10
C VAL A 582 1.27 16.55 18.60
N SER A 583 2.49 16.89 19.00
CA SER A 583 3.27 18.00 18.43
C SER A 583 3.45 17.83 16.92
N GLY A 584 3.72 16.61 16.45
CA GLY A 584 3.78 16.28 15.04
C GLY A 584 2.47 16.56 14.29
N VAL A 585 1.32 16.16 14.86
CA VAL A 585 -0.01 16.48 14.30
C VAL A 585 -0.23 17.98 14.23
N GLY A 586 0.00 18.71 15.34
CA GLY A 586 -0.15 20.16 15.41
C GLY A 586 0.75 20.90 14.41
N THR A 587 1.98 20.43 14.21
CA THR A 587 2.93 20.98 13.23
C THR A 587 2.39 20.86 11.81
N PHE A 588 1.84 19.70 11.41
CA PHE A 588 1.25 19.55 10.07
C PHE A 588 -0.03 20.36 9.89
N CYS A 589 -0.85 20.52 10.94
CA CYS A 589 -1.98 21.45 10.92
C CYS A 589 -1.50 22.89 10.64
N LEU A 590 -0.48 23.36 11.38
CA LEU A 590 0.13 24.68 11.17
C LEU A 590 0.69 24.84 9.76
N ARG A 591 1.43 23.85 9.25
CA ARG A 591 1.96 23.88 7.88
C ARG A 591 0.84 23.97 6.84
N THR A 592 -0.25 23.24 7.04
CA THR A 592 -1.41 23.29 6.16
C THR A 592 -2.08 24.66 6.23
N LEU A 593 -2.36 25.18 7.43
CA LEU A 593 -2.96 26.51 7.62
C LEU A 593 -2.08 27.63 7.05
N ALA A 594 -0.75 27.51 7.15
CA ALA A 594 0.20 28.42 6.50
C ALA A 594 0.08 28.39 4.98
N GLY A 595 -0.01 27.19 4.38
CA GLY A 595 -0.25 27.03 2.94
C GLY A 595 -1.60 27.61 2.50
N LEU A 596 -2.66 27.40 3.28
CA LEU A 596 -3.99 27.93 3.00
C LEU A 596 -4.06 29.46 3.14
N ALA A 597 -3.33 30.06 4.07
CA ALA A 597 -3.26 31.51 4.26
C ALA A 597 -2.60 32.26 3.08
N ALA A 598 -1.90 31.54 2.19
CA ALA A 598 -1.39 32.12 0.95
C ALA A 598 -2.53 32.54 -0.01
N PHE A 599 -3.69 31.90 0.07
CA PHE A 599 -4.86 32.21 -0.75
C PHE A 599 -5.78 33.23 -0.08
N GLU A 600 -6.43 34.08 -0.86
CA GLU A 600 -7.38 35.08 -0.35
C GLU A 600 -8.62 34.41 0.29
N SER A 601 -9.11 33.33 -0.31
CA SER A 601 -10.20 32.51 0.22
C SER A 601 -9.85 31.93 1.59
N GLY A 602 -8.61 31.46 1.77
CA GLY A 602 -8.09 30.94 3.03
C GLY A 602 -7.99 32.03 4.10
N ARG A 603 -7.46 33.21 3.77
CA ARG A 603 -7.42 34.37 4.69
C ARG A 603 -8.81 34.82 5.12
N THR A 604 -9.77 34.81 4.19
CA THR A 604 -11.17 35.17 4.47
C THR A 604 -11.85 34.19 5.43
N LYS A 605 -11.47 32.91 5.37
CA LYS A 605 -11.92 31.90 6.33
C LYS A 605 -11.24 32.05 7.68
N LEU A 606 -9.91 32.25 7.69
CA LEU A 606 -9.15 32.45 8.92
C LEU A 606 -9.58 33.71 9.69
N SER A 607 -10.04 34.76 9.00
CA SER A 607 -10.57 35.97 9.67
C SER A 607 -11.88 35.72 10.45
N ARG A 608 -12.52 34.56 10.26
CA ARG A 608 -13.67 34.11 11.06
C ARG A 608 -13.25 33.24 12.25
N ARG A 609 -11.98 32.83 12.31
CA ARG A 609 -11.38 31.93 13.31
C ARG A 609 -10.21 32.63 14.02
N LEU A 610 -10.52 33.71 14.74
CA LEU A 610 -9.53 34.52 15.45
C LEU A 610 -8.89 33.77 16.63
N ASP A 611 -9.60 32.79 17.19
CA ASP A 611 -9.11 31.80 18.15
C ASP A 611 -7.90 31.03 17.59
N VAL A 612 -8.03 30.49 16.38
CA VAL A 612 -6.96 29.77 15.69
C VAL A 612 -5.79 30.70 15.38
N LEU A 613 -6.08 31.93 14.91
CA LEU A 613 -5.05 32.92 14.61
C LEU A 613 -4.24 33.32 15.86
N ALA A 614 -4.91 33.53 16.99
CA ALA A 614 -4.24 33.86 18.25
C ALA A 614 -3.33 32.70 18.70
N GLU A 615 -3.78 31.46 18.56
CA GLU A 615 -2.97 30.29 18.90
C GLU A 615 -1.79 30.09 17.94
N ILE A 616 -1.95 30.39 16.64
CA ILE A 616 -0.83 30.41 15.68
C ILE A 616 0.26 31.40 16.14
N VAL A 617 -0.14 32.59 16.60
CA VAL A 617 0.81 33.58 17.14
C VAL A 617 1.51 33.03 18.39
N ARG A 618 0.77 32.40 19.31
CA ARG A 618 1.36 31.76 20.50
C ARG A 618 2.34 30.62 20.16
N ALA A 619 2.05 29.84 19.12
CA ALA A 619 2.91 28.73 18.68
C ALA A 619 4.30 29.18 18.19
N THR A 620 4.50 30.46 17.88
CA THR A 620 5.84 31.00 17.60
C THR A 620 6.77 31.01 18.81
N ALA A 621 6.22 30.82 20.02
CA ALA A 621 6.96 30.79 21.28
C ALA A 621 7.47 29.41 21.70
N PHE A 622 7.25 28.34 20.90
CA PHE A 622 7.77 27.01 21.24
C PHE A 622 9.29 26.98 21.28
N GLU A 623 9.87 26.32 22.28
CA GLU A 623 11.33 26.30 22.48
C GLU A 623 12.00 25.16 21.71
N ASN A 624 11.38 23.98 21.73
CA ASN A 624 11.97 22.75 21.21
C ASN A 624 11.31 22.26 19.89
N ALA A 625 10.16 22.83 19.51
CA ALA A 625 9.41 22.46 18.30
C ALA A 625 9.70 23.39 17.12
N SER A 626 10.95 23.40 16.63
CA SER A 626 11.39 24.37 15.59
C SER A 626 10.56 24.33 14.30
N SER A 627 10.12 23.15 13.87
CA SER A 627 9.25 23.00 12.69
C SER A 627 7.88 23.64 12.87
N ALA A 628 7.32 23.62 14.10
CA ALA A 628 6.06 24.27 14.40
C ALA A 628 6.22 25.80 14.39
N VAL A 629 7.32 26.31 14.94
CA VAL A 629 7.66 27.75 14.92
C VAL A 629 7.82 28.25 13.48
N ASP A 630 8.56 27.53 12.63
CA ASP A 630 8.75 27.89 11.22
C ASP A 630 7.40 27.96 10.48
N ALA A 631 6.51 26.99 10.70
CA ALA A 631 5.18 26.97 10.13
C ALA A 631 4.28 28.12 10.65
N ALA A 632 4.37 28.43 11.95
CA ALA A 632 3.63 29.53 12.57
C ALA A 632 4.09 30.90 12.03
N LEU A 633 5.40 31.11 11.92
CA LEU A 633 5.99 32.34 11.34
C LEU A 633 5.58 32.52 9.88
N MET A 634 5.59 31.45 9.08
CA MET A 634 5.08 31.47 7.71
C MET A 634 3.58 31.85 7.71
N CYS A 635 2.77 31.23 8.57
CA CYS A 635 1.33 31.54 8.63
C CYS A 635 1.08 33.02 8.97
N VAL A 636 1.81 33.58 9.95
CA VAL A 636 1.77 35.02 10.29
C VAL A 636 2.13 35.89 9.09
N ALA A 637 3.21 35.54 8.38
CA ALA A 637 3.65 36.27 7.20
C ALA A 637 2.61 36.27 6.07
N GLN A 638 1.96 35.13 5.81
CA GLN A 638 0.91 35.01 4.79
C GLN A 638 -0.39 35.71 5.21
N ALA A 639 -0.80 35.56 6.48
CA ALA A 639 -1.97 36.21 7.05
C ALA A 639 -1.88 37.75 6.99
N ALA A 640 -0.67 38.30 7.10
CA ALA A 640 -0.41 39.74 7.02
C ALA A 640 -0.85 40.40 5.69
N ALA A 641 -1.12 39.62 4.63
CA ALA A 641 -1.71 40.14 3.40
C ALA A 641 -3.16 40.62 3.55
N SER A 642 -3.81 40.36 4.69
CA SER A 642 -5.16 40.86 5.03
C SER A 642 -5.10 41.87 6.17
N GLU A 643 -5.65 43.06 5.96
CA GLU A 643 -5.72 44.13 6.97
C GLU A 643 -6.47 43.68 8.24
N VAL A 644 -7.54 42.90 8.07
CA VAL A 644 -8.31 42.34 9.18
C VAL A 644 -7.45 41.42 10.04
N LEU A 645 -6.67 40.55 9.39
CA LEU A 645 -5.77 39.64 10.09
C LEU A 645 -4.57 40.36 10.71
N GLN A 646 -4.03 41.41 10.09
CA GLN A 646 -3.01 42.27 10.72
C GLN A 646 -3.52 42.86 12.04
N GLY A 647 -4.74 43.41 12.05
CA GLY A 647 -5.37 43.93 13.25
C GLY A 647 -5.56 42.88 14.35
N ALA A 648 -6.03 41.69 13.97
CA ALA A 648 -6.24 40.58 14.91
C ALA A 648 -4.91 40.03 15.46
N MET A 649 -3.87 39.89 14.65
CA MET A 649 -2.54 39.47 15.10
C MET A 649 -1.92 40.47 16.08
N LEU A 650 -2.16 41.77 15.90
CA LEU A 650 -1.74 42.79 16.87
C LEU A 650 -2.47 42.65 18.22
N GLN A 651 -3.76 42.30 18.19
CA GLN A 651 -4.53 42.03 19.41
C GLN A 651 -4.04 40.75 20.11
N ALA A 652 -3.63 39.74 19.34
CA ALA A 652 -3.03 38.50 19.85
C ALA A 652 -1.57 38.66 20.34
N GLY A 653 -0.99 39.85 20.21
CA GLY A 653 0.35 40.14 20.71
C GLY A 653 1.50 39.70 19.79
N VAL A 654 1.29 39.66 18.47
CA VAL A 654 2.32 39.19 17.51
C VAL A 654 3.68 39.88 17.65
N ILE A 655 3.71 41.17 18.03
CA ILE A 655 4.95 41.91 18.25
C ILE A 655 5.68 41.37 19.48
N GLN A 656 4.94 41.09 20.55
CA GLN A 656 5.48 40.54 21.79
C GLN A 656 6.10 39.17 21.57
N TYR A 657 5.57 38.37 20.64
CA TYR A 657 6.11 37.03 20.35
C TYR A 657 7.26 37.03 19.33
N LEU A 658 7.21 37.85 18.28
CA LEU A 658 8.22 37.82 17.20
C LEU A 658 9.49 38.65 17.52
N VAL A 659 9.38 39.75 18.26
CA VAL A 659 10.57 40.56 18.59
C VAL A 659 11.61 39.77 19.41
N PRO A 660 11.22 38.97 20.43
CA PRO A 660 12.17 38.11 21.15
C PRO A 660 12.89 37.11 20.25
N LEU A 661 12.23 36.59 19.21
CA LEU A 661 12.88 35.68 18.25
C LEU A 661 14.00 36.36 17.46
N MET A 662 13.84 37.64 17.09
CA MET A 662 14.92 38.42 16.45
C MET A 662 16.15 38.59 17.36
N LEU A 663 15.94 38.62 18.68
CA LEU A 663 16.98 38.76 19.69
C LEU A 663 17.63 37.43 20.12
N ARG A 664 17.26 36.33 19.46
CA ARG A 664 17.86 34.99 19.62
C ARG A 664 18.86 34.66 18.49
N PHE A 665 19.15 35.61 17.61
CA PHE A 665 20.06 35.41 16.48
C PHE A 665 21.50 35.27 16.95
N ASP A 666 22.11 34.14 16.63
CA ASP A 666 23.49 33.80 16.91
C ASP A 666 24.40 34.34 15.79
N VAL A 667 25.03 35.48 16.07
CA VAL A 667 25.97 36.15 15.16
C VAL A 667 27.18 35.26 14.84
N THR A 668 27.61 34.40 15.76
CA THR A 668 28.81 33.56 15.56
C THR A 668 28.56 32.42 14.56
N HIS A 669 27.31 31.96 14.45
CA HIS A 669 26.93 30.91 13.51
C HIS A 669 26.64 31.45 12.10
N ASP A 670 26.39 32.77 11.96
CA ASP A 670 26.05 33.42 10.69
C ASP A 670 27.22 33.44 9.69
N ASP A 671 28.45 33.49 10.18
CA ASP A 671 29.67 33.53 9.35
C ASP A 671 30.11 32.13 8.85
N SER A 672 29.41 31.07 9.25
CA SER A 672 29.68 29.69 8.80
C SER A 672 29.22 29.45 7.36
N GLU A 673 29.73 28.40 6.69
CA GLU A 673 29.27 28.01 5.33
C GLU A 673 27.74 27.85 5.25
N HIS A 674 27.13 27.32 6.32
CA HIS A 674 25.68 27.13 6.45
C HIS A 674 24.90 28.46 6.60
N GLY A 675 25.56 29.54 7.03
CA GLY A 675 24.98 30.87 7.11
C GLY A 675 24.72 31.47 5.73
N LYS A 676 25.55 31.15 4.74
CA LYS A 676 25.45 31.64 3.35
C LYS A 676 24.31 30.97 2.58
N ASP A 677 24.08 29.68 2.76
CA ASP A 677 22.94 28.96 2.15
C ASP A 677 21.58 29.54 2.57
N MET A 678 21.52 30.19 3.74
CA MET A 678 20.32 30.86 4.22
C MET A 678 20.08 32.24 3.56
N GLU A 679 21.07 32.87 2.91
CA GLU A 679 20.86 34.11 2.14
C GLU A 679 20.05 33.88 0.86
N GLU A 680 20.13 32.67 0.29
CA GLU A 680 19.40 32.29 -0.92
C GLU A 680 17.94 31.86 -0.65
N MET A 681 17.49 31.91 0.61
CA MET A 681 16.10 31.56 0.96
C MET A 681 15.13 32.65 0.50
N PRO A 682 14.19 32.33 -0.41
CA PRO A 682 13.20 33.28 -0.90
C PRO A 682 12.37 33.84 0.25
N LEU A 683 11.82 35.03 0.02
CA LEU A 683 11.02 35.72 1.01
C LEU A 683 9.58 35.20 0.95
N PHE A 684 9.00 34.89 2.11
CA PHE A 684 7.65 34.36 2.19
C PHE A 684 6.65 35.22 1.41
N GLY A 685 5.91 34.57 0.51
CA GLY A 685 4.87 35.20 -0.30
C GLY A 685 5.39 35.96 -1.53
N THR A 686 6.66 35.81 -1.90
CA THR A 686 7.22 36.39 -3.14
C THR A 686 7.25 35.43 -4.33
N ALA A 687 7.04 34.14 -4.07
CA ALA A 687 7.04 33.09 -5.07
C ALA A 687 5.81 33.14 -6.00
N ASP A 688 6.04 32.86 -7.29
CA ASP A 688 4.96 32.50 -8.20
C ASP A 688 4.33 31.15 -7.80
N ASP A 689 3.21 30.77 -8.42
CA ASP A 689 2.45 29.59 -8.00
C ASP A 689 3.30 28.29 -8.02
N ALA A 690 4.24 28.18 -8.96
CA ALA A 690 5.15 27.03 -9.07
C ALA A 690 6.24 27.03 -7.98
N GLN A 691 6.89 28.18 -7.73
CA GLN A 691 7.91 28.31 -6.69
C GLN A 691 7.33 28.23 -5.27
N ARG A 692 6.05 28.61 -5.10
CA ARG A 692 5.36 28.62 -3.80
C ARG A 692 5.25 27.22 -3.21
N GLY A 693 4.95 26.22 -4.04
CA GLY A 693 4.88 24.83 -3.59
C GLY A 693 6.22 24.32 -3.07
N ALA A 694 7.31 24.60 -3.80
CA ALA A 694 8.66 24.23 -3.39
C ALA A 694 9.09 24.94 -2.08
N GLU A 695 8.77 26.23 -1.92
CA GLU A 695 9.02 26.98 -0.68
C GLU A 695 8.25 26.40 0.51
N LEU A 696 6.98 26.03 0.31
CA LEU A 696 6.15 25.45 1.35
C LEU A 696 6.57 24.02 1.71
N LEU A 697 7.05 23.22 0.76
CA LEU A 697 7.60 21.88 1.02
C LEU A 697 8.87 21.95 1.88
N ARG A 698 9.70 23.01 1.74
CA ARG A 698 10.89 23.23 2.58
C ARG A 698 10.58 23.45 4.06
N LEU A 699 9.32 23.77 4.44
CA LEU A 699 8.90 23.79 5.85
C LEU A 699 9.03 22.41 6.52
N GLY A 700 9.12 21.33 5.72
CA GLY A 700 9.35 19.96 6.16
C GLY A 700 10.81 19.62 6.49
N SER A 701 11.77 20.45 6.08
CA SER A 701 13.20 20.14 6.20
C SER A 701 13.72 20.40 7.63
N GLU A 702 14.32 19.39 8.23
CA GLU A 702 15.00 19.56 9.53
C GLU A 702 16.25 20.42 9.38
N ARG A 703 16.46 21.32 10.34
CA ARG A 703 17.63 22.18 10.41
C ARG A 703 18.80 21.40 11.02
N PRO A 704 20.06 21.64 10.59
CA PRO A 704 21.20 20.83 11.01
C PRO A 704 21.49 20.91 12.51
N ASN A 705 21.14 22.02 13.15
CA ASN A 705 21.31 22.21 14.59
C ASN A 705 20.37 23.32 15.12
N ALA A 706 20.30 23.45 16.45
CA ALA A 706 19.46 24.44 17.12
C ALA A 706 19.83 25.90 16.83
N SER A 707 21.13 26.22 16.66
CA SER A 707 21.57 27.59 16.30
C SER A 707 21.12 27.98 14.89
N ALA A 708 21.22 27.06 13.93
CA ALA A 708 20.72 27.25 12.56
C ALA A 708 19.19 27.46 12.54
N ALA A 709 18.44 26.70 13.37
CA ALA A 709 17.00 26.89 13.52
C ALA A 709 16.67 28.28 14.11
N ARG A 710 17.37 28.72 15.17
CA ARG A 710 17.17 30.05 15.77
C ARG A 710 17.47 31.18 14.77
N ASN A 711 18.56 31.07 14.01
CA ASN A 711 18.89 32.08 13.00
C ASN A 711 17.84 32.15 11.89
N HIS A 712 17.31 30.98 11.46
CA HIS A 712 16.22 30.93 10.50
C HIS A 712 14.97 31.62 11.05
N GLN A 713 14.56 31.26 12.26
CA GLN A 713 13.39 31.82 12.93
C GLN A 713 13.53 33.33 13.15
N ALA A 714 14.71 33.83 13.51
CA ALA A 714 14.97 35.25 13.66
C ALA A 714 14.82 36.02 12.34
N VAL A 715 15.35 35.48 11.24
CA VAL A 715 15.15 36.05 9.88
C VAL A 715 13.67 36.07 9.51
N GLN A 716 12.95 34.96 9.73
CA GLN A 716 11.53 34.89 9.41
C GLN A 716 10.67 35.74 10.34
N ALA A 717 11.03 35.92 11.61
CA ALA A 717 10.35 36.82 12.53
C ALA A 717 10.50 38.28 12.10
N ALA A 718 11.71 38.70 11.68
CA ALA A 718 11.94 40.04 11.13
C ALA A 718 11.11 40.27 9.85
N ARG A 719 11.11 39.31 8.92
CA ARG A 719 10.28 39.36 7.69
C ARG A 719 8.79 39.37 8.02
N GLY A 720 8.35 38.55 8.97
CA GLY A 720 6.97 38.49 9.45
C GLY A 720 6.50 39.82 10.03
N LEU A 721 7.30 40.46 10.88
CA LEU A 721 7.01 41.79 11.44
C LEU A 721 6.99 42.87 10.36
N ALA A 722 7.92 42.83 9.40
CA ALA A 722 7.93 43.75 8.27
C ALA A 722 6.65 43.62 7.41
N ARG A 723 6.16 42.40 7.19
CA ARG A 723 4.86 42.15 6.54
C ARG A 723 3.67 42.56 7.40
N VAL A 724 3.66 42.30 8.70
CA VAL A 724 2.59 42.77 9.61
C VAL A 724 2.50 44.30 9.61
N ALA A 725 3.64 44.99 9.52
CA ALA A 725 3.69 46.46 9.49
C ALA A 725 3.47 47.08 8.09
N GLY A 726 3.50 46.29 7.02
CA GLY A 726 3.39 46.79 5.65
C GLY A 726 4.60 47.59 5.18
N LEU A 727 5.81 47.15 5.58
CA LEU A 727 7.07 47.85 5.30
C LEU A 727 7.79 47.36 4.03
N LEU A 728 7.44 46.17 3.53
CA LEU A 728 8.08 45.56 2.37
C LEU A 728 7.40 45.97 1.07
N GLY A 729 8.17 46.01 -0.02
CA GLY A 729 7.70 46.32 -1.37
C GLY A 729 7.61 45.10 -2.31
N GLY A 730 7.20 45.34 -3.55
CA GLY A 730 7.14 44.31 -4.59
C GLY A 730 6.14 43.19 -4.29
N ARG A 731 6.49 41.94 -4.59
CA ARG A 731 5.64 40.76 -4.31
C ARG A 731 5.48 40.48 -2.80
N ALA A 732 6.31 41.09 -1.96
CA ALA A 732 6.25 40.96 -0.51
C ALA A 732 5.32 41.99 0.15
N ALA A 733 4.72 42.89 -0.64
CA ALA A 733 3.91 43.97 -0.13
C ALA A 733 2.65 43.45 0.57
N THR A 734 2.31 44.12 1.67
CA THR A 734 1.11 43.92 2.46
C THR A 734 0.49 45.27 2.79
N PRO A 735 -0.80 45.32 3.19
CA PRO A 735 -1.43 46.58 3.57
C PRO A 735 -0.63 47.31 4.66
N ALA A 736 -0.55 48.63 4.56
CA ALA A 736 0.16 49.44 5.54
C ALA A 736 -0.53 49.36 6.92
N CYS A 737 0.21 49.05 7.97
CA CYS A 737 -0.31 49.00 9.33
C CYS A 737 0.40 50.02 10.24
N PRO A 738 -0.11 51.27 10.34
CA PRO A 738 0.55 52.33 11.11
C PRO A 738 0.74 51.98 12.58
N ARG A 739 -0.19 51.22 13.16
CA ARG A 739 -0.14 50.76 14.57
C ARG A 739 1.07 49.85 14.80
N ALA A 740 1.26 48.86 13.93
CA ALA A 740 2.41 47.96 14.00
C ALA A 740 3.73 48.72 13.77
N ALA A 741 3.78 49.58 12.74
CA ALA A 741 4.97 50.37 12.44
C ALA A 741 5.36 51.32 13.59
N SER A 742 4.37 51.96 14.23
CA SER A 742 4.61 52.83 15.39
C SER A 742 5.11 52.05 16.60
N ALA A 743 4.55 50.86 16.87
CA ALA A 743 5.00 50.01 17.96
C ALA A 743 6.44 49.53 17.74
N LEU A 744 6.79 49.09 16.52
CA LEU A 744 8.15 48.66 16.19
C LEU A 744 9.17 49.81 16.32
N ARG A 745 8.82 51.04 15.89
CA ARG A 745 9.67 52.23 16.09
C ARG A 745 9.87 52.56 17.57
N ALA A 746 8.85 52.35 18.40
CA ALA A 746 8.96 52.57 19.84
C ALA A 746 9.86 51.53 20.53
N LEU A 747 9.81 50.26 20.09
CA LEU A 747 10.60 49.18 20.70
C LEU A 747 12.04 49.12 20.19
N LEU A 748 12.29 49.34 18.90
CA LEU A 748 13.60 49.17 18.27
C LEU A 748 14.33 50.51 18.03
N THR A 749 13.75 51.65 18.38
CA THR A 749 14.12 52.99 17.87
C THR A 749 13.79 53.18 16.38
N ASP A 750 13.64 54.44 15.97
CA ASP A 750 13.32 54.77 14.58
C ASP A 750 14.41 54.35 13.58
N SER A 751 15.68 54.37 14.01
CA SER A 751 16.83 54.02 13.17
C SER A 751 16.88 52.53 12.79
N LEU A 752 16.66 51.63 13.76
CA LEU A 752 16.66 50.18 13.52
C LEU A 752 15.34 49.71 12.93
N ALA A 753 14.20 50.27 13.36
CA ALA A 753 12.89 49.89 12.83
C ALA A 753 12.76 50.17 11.33
N ARG A 754 13.38 51.26 10.82
CA ARG A 754 13.42 51.54 9.37
C ARG A 754 14.13 50.46 8.55
N ARG A 755 15.08 49.72 9.15
CA ARG A 755 15.82 48.65 8.47
C ARG A 755 14.99 47.37 8.27
N LEU A 756 13.83 47.24 8.94
CA LEU A 756 12.88 46.15 8.67
C LEU A 756 12.26 46.23 7.27
N ALA A 757 12.37 47.38 6.58
CA ALA A 757 11.97 47.49 5.18
C ALA A 757 12.92 46.74 4.23
N ASP A 758 14.09 46.27 4.70
CA ASP A 758 15.00 45.44 3.93
C ASP A 758 14.50 43.97 3.89
N PRO A 759 14.30 43.37 2.70
CA PRO A 759 13.95 41.95 2.57
C PRO A 759 15.03 40.98 3.12
N HIS A 760 16.27 41.44 3.32
CA HIS A 760 17.38 40.67 3.87
C HIS A 760 17.79 41.21 5.26
N PRO A 761 17.05 40.88 6.34
CA PRO A 761 17.21 41.52 7.64
C PRO A 761 18.47 41.11 8.42
N ARG A 762 19.41 40.35 7.84
CA ARG A 762 20.59 39.83 8.55
C ARG A 762 21.47 40.95 9.12
N GLY A 763 21.68 42.03 8.36
CA GLY A 763 22.42 43.19 8.85
C GLY A 763 21.77 43.79 10.11
N LEU A 764 20.45 43.93 10.11
CA LEU A 764 19.68 44.35 11.29
C LEU A 764 19.82 43.35 12.45
N LEU A 765 19.72 42.04 12.18
CA LEU A 765 19.83 41.01 13.22
C LEU A 765 21.23 40.97 13.87
N ARG A 766 22.30 41.17 13.09
CA ARG A 766 23.66 41.29 13.63
C ARG A 766 23.79 42.49 14.56
N GLU A 767 23.24 43.65 14.18
CA GLU A 767 23.25 44.84 15.03
C GLU A 767 22.40 44.66 16.28
N LEU A 768 21.20 44.07 16.15
CA LEU A 768 20.32 43.81 17.29
C LEU A 768 20.94 42.85 18.31
N ASN A 769 21.80 41.93 17.85
CA ASN A 769 22.45 40.93 18.69
C ASN A 769 23.91 41.29 19.08
N SER A 770 24.41 42.44 18.63
CA SER A 770 25.67 43.05 19.07
C SER A 770 25.44 44.36 19.85
N SER A 771 26.52 45.00 20.31
CA SER A 771 26.47 46.34 20.89
C SER A 771 26.96 47.34 19.86
N VAL A 772 26.09 48.25 19.43
CA VAL A 772 26.35 49.27 18.41
C VAL A 772 26.12 50.65 19.02
N GLU A 773 27.19 51.43 19.13
CA GLU A 773 27.15 52.82 19.60
C GLU A 773 27.78 53.71 18.54
N THR A 774 26.93 54.28 17.68
CA THR A 774 27.30 55.20 16.60
C THR A 774 26.43 56.46 16.69
N PRO A 775 26.82 57.58 16.04
CA PRO A 775 25.97 58.77 15.97
C PRO A 775 24.59 58.54 15.36
N HIS A 776 24.40 57.42 14.64
CA HIS A 776 23.15 57.07 13.94
C HIS A 776 22.31 56.02 14.68
N VAL A 777 22.92 55.18 15.52
CA VAL A 777 22.30 54.05 16.21
C VAL A 777 22.96 53.88 17.58
N ILE A 778 22.16 53.84 18.64
CA ILE A 778 22.58 53.41 19.98
C ILE A 778 21.74 52.20 20.35
N TRP A 779 22.39 51.05 20.47
CA TRP A 779 21.80 49.78 20.85
C TRP A 779 22.82 48.95 21.61
N ASN A 780 22.54 48.63 22.87
CA ASN A 780 23.46 47.88 23.71
C ASN A 780 22.77 46.71 24.42
N ALA A 781 23.56 45.86 25.06
CA ALA A 781 23.06 44.69 25.78
C ALA A 781 22.07 45.04 26.91
N SER A 782 22.18 46.22 27.52
CA SER A 782 21.24 46.67 28.56
C SER A 782 19.86 46.96 27.96
N MET A 783 19.81 47.73 26.86
CA MET A 783 18.56 48.04 26.15
C MET A 783 17.87 46.76 25.66
N ARG A 784 18.64 45.80 25.14
CA ARG A 784 18.11 44.50 24.72
C ARG A 784 17.48 43.73 25.88
N ARG A 785 18.16 43.68 27.03
CA ARG A 785 17.67 42.97 28.21
C ARG A 785 16.40 43.61 28.76
N GLU A 786 16.38 44.93 28.90
CA GLU A 786 15.20 45.68 29.34
C GLU A 786 14.01 45.47 28.39
N LEU A 787 14.26 45.45 27.07
CA LEU A 787 13.22 45.15 26.09
C LEU A 787 12.68 43.71 26.25
N LEU A 788 13.53 42.71 26.45
CA LEU A 788 13.09 41.34 26.69
C LEU A 788 12.25 41.23 27.97
N GLU A 789 12.69 41.82 29.08
CA GLU A 789 11.95 41.86 30.34
C GLU A 789 10.57 42.52 30.18
N LEU A 790 10.51 43.64 29.44
CA LEU A 790 9.25 44.31 29.11
C LEU A 790 8.31 43.41 28.29
N LEU A 791 8.84 42.76 27.25
CA LEU A 791 8.03 41.91 26.37
C LEU A 791 7.56 40.64 27.07
N GLU A 792 8.38 40.03 27.92
CA GLU A 792 7.99 38.90 28.77
C GLU A 792 6.86 39.29 29.73
N ALA A 793 6.97 40.45 30.39
CA ALA A 793 5.89 40.98 31.23
C ALA A 793 4.60 41.24 30.44
N GLN A 794 4.71 41.76 29.20
CA GLN A 794 3.56 41.96 28.32
C GLN A 794 2.94 40.65 27.86
N GLN A 795 3.74 39.62 27.54
CA GLN A 795 3.24 38.29 27.18
C GLN A 795 2.47 37.66 28.35
N ALA A 796 2.98 37.81 29.58
CA ALA A 796 2.31 37.32 30.78
C ALA A 796 0.99 38.05 31.09
N ALA A 797 0.87 39.31 30.65
CA ALA A 797 -0.32 40.14 30.84
C ALA A 797 -1.38 40.00 29.73
N LEU A 798 -1.08 39.31 28.62
CA LEU A 798 -2.08 38.98 27.60
C LEU A 798 -3.16 38.08 28.22
N PRO A 799 -4.45 38.31 27.94
CA PRO A 799 -5.51 37.48 28.50
C PRO A 799 -5.27 36.02 28.12
N ALA A 800 -4.98 35.19 29.13
CA ALA A 800 -5.16 33.77 28.99
C ALA A 800 -6.65 33.54 28.77
N GLU A 801 -7.03 33.00 27.61
CA GLU A 801 -8.31 32.27 27.52
C GLU A 801 -8.36 31.31 28.73
N PRO A 802 -9.49 31.20 29.44
CA PRO A 802 -9.57 30.44 30.67
C PRO A 802 -9.15 29.00 30.38
N ARG A 803 -7.92 28.67 30.76
CA ARG A 803 -7.53 27.29 31.00
C ARG A 803 -8.26 26.94 32.29
N GLU A 804 -9.12 25.93 32.23
CA GLU A 804 -9.68 25.32 33.43
C GLU A 804 -8.53 24.62 34.17
N ASP A 805 -7.67 25.42 34.79
CA ASP A 805 -6.65 24.94 35.71
C ASP A 805 -7.42 24.58 36.99
N GLY A 806 -7.53 23.28 37.22
CA GLY A 806 -8.15 22.71 38.41
C GLY A 806 -7.29 22.95 39.63
N ASP A 807 -7.32 24.16 40.17
CA ASP A 807 -6.98 24.43 41.56
C ASP A 807 -8.26 24.77 42.32
N GLY A 808 -8.71 23.79 43.10
CA GLY A 808 -9.79 23.97 44.04
C GLY A 808 -9.34 24.89 45.16
N ASP A 809 -9.96 26.06 45.25
CA ASP A 809 -10.29 26.62 46.56
C ASP A 809 -11.72 27.19 46.54
N GLY A 810 -12.51 26.74 47.51
CA GLY A 810 -13.94 26.96 47.58
C GLY A 810 -14.27 28.24 48.34
N GLY A 811 -15.10 29.09 47.75
CA GLY A 811 -15.73 30.22 48.45
C GLY A 811 -16.89 30.82 47.66
N PRO A 812 -18.13 30.85 48.19
CA PRO A 812 -19.30 31.23 47.40
C PRO A 812 -19.48 32.75 47.41
N CYS A 813 -19.57 33.39 46.24
CA CYS A 813 -20.11 34.75 46.15
C CYS A 813 -21.19 34.89 45.08
N ARG A 814 -22.38 35.19 45.61
CA ARG A 814 -23.71 35.38 45.05
C ARG A 814 -23.77 36.12 43.70
N ARG A 815 -24.62 35.61 42.80
CA ARG A 815 -25.19 36.33 41.66
C ARG A 815 -26.01 37.54 42.12
N GLY A 816 -25.76 38.69 41.51
CA GLY A 816 -26.64 39.87 41.46
C GLY A 816 -26.66 40.43 40.02
N PRO A 817 -27.75 41.08 39.58
CA PRO A 817 -28.16 41.06 38.18
C PRO A 817 -27.53 42.15 37.29
N LEU A 818 -27.63 41.86 35.99
CA LEU A 818 -27.29 42.66 34.81
C LEU A 818 -27.67 44.15 34.91
N ALA A 819 -26.69 45.03 34.65
CA ALA A 819 -26.92 46.40 34.20
C ALA A 819 -25.85 46.77 33.17
N GLY A 820 -26.29 47.30 32.04
CA GLY A 820 -25.49 47.53 30.84
C GLY A 820 -24.39 48.57 30.98
N GLY A 821 -23.32 48.36 30.23
CA GLY A 821 -22.26 49.33 29.99
C GLY A 821 -21.32 48.81 28.90
N ALA A 822 -21.26 49.54 27.78
CA ALA A 822 -20.36 49.26 26.65
C ALA A 822 -18.88 49.19 27.08
N PRO A 823 -18.05 48.29 26.54
CA PRO A 823 -16.64 48.27 26.87
C PRO A 823 -15.93 49.44 26.18
N ARG A 824 -15.45 50.39 26.99
CA ARG A 824 -14.51 51.44 26.58
C ARG A 824 -13.18 50.79 26.19
N GLY A 825 -12.69 51.10 24.98
CA GLY A 825 -11.36 50.73 24.53
C GLY A 825 -10.27 51.32 25.41
N VAL A 826 -9.31 50.48 25.79
CA VAL A 826 -8.10 50.89 26.51
C VAL A 826 -7.19 51.63 25.53
N LEU A 827 -7.18 52.96 25.64
CA LEU A 827 -6.16 53.83 25.06
C LEU A 827 -4.84 53.61 25.80
N LEU A 828 -3.77 53.38 25.05
CA LEU A 828 -2.37 53.47 25.49
C LEU A 828 -2.15 54.83 26.18
N GLN A 829 -2.04 54.83 27.52
CA GLN A 829 -1.58 56.00 28.28
C GLN A 829 -0.06 55.91 28.47
N LEU A 830 0.66 56.88 27.87
CA LEU A 830 2.06 57.17 28.17
C LEU A 830 2.15 57.99 29.47
N PRO A 831 3.22 57.87 30.28
CA PRO A 831 3.38 58.65 31.50
C PRO A 831 3.79 60.12 31.19
N PRO A 832 3.50 61.08 32.09
CA PRO A 832 3.73 62.50 31.82
C PRO A 832 5.20 62.88 32.02
N ARG A 833 5.74 63.71 31.10
CA ARG A 833 7.06 64.35 31.24
C ARG A 833 6.98 65.53 32.21
N GLY A 834 7.88 65.53 33.19
CA GLY A 834 8.08 66.63 34.14
C GLY A 834 8.57 67.92 33.48
N ALA A 835 8.05 69.04 33.98
CA ALA A 835 8.40 70.39 33.58
C ALA A 835 9.75 70.82 34.17
N LEU A 836 10.61 71.42 33.34
CA LEU A 836 11.70 72.28 33.80
C LEU A 836 11.64 73.61 33.05
N HIS A 837 11.58 74.67 33.85
CA HIS A 837 11.54 76.08 33.48
C HIS A 837 12.75 76.52 32.64
N THR A 838 12.51 77.39 31.66
CA THR A 838 13.49 78.38 31.18
C THR A 838 12.84 79.77 31.12
N PRO A 839 13.53 80.85 31.52
CA PRO A 839 12.99 82.20 31.47
C PRO A 839 13.32 82.93 30.15
N ARG A 840 12.42 83.85 29.79
CA ARG A 840 12.47 84.79 28.65
C ARG A 840 13.64 85.78 28.71
N VAL A 841 14.21 86.16 27.56
CA VAL A 841 14.57 87.55 27.19
C VAL A 841 14.38 87.78 25.67
N CYS A 842 14.01 89.01 25.34
CA CYS A 842 13.44 89.57 24.11
C CYS A 842 14.42 89.99 22.99
N ALA A 843 13.79 90.35 21.84
CA ALA A 843 14.20 91.30 20.79
C ALA A 843 15.25 90.82 19.76
N GLY A 844 15.15 91.09 18.46
CA GLY A 844 14.23 91.87 17.63
C GLY A 844 14.73 91.90 16.18
N LEU A 845 13.96 92.56 15.30
CA LEU A 845 14.28 93.01 13.93
C LEU A 845 14.05 92.06 12.73
N GLN A 846 12.93 92.32 12.06
CA GLN A 846 12.64 92.21 10.62
C GLN A 846 13.51 93.17 9.77
N PRO A 847 13.38 93.30 8.42
CA PRO A 847 12.86 92.39 7.36
C PRO A 847 13.76 92.38 6.09
N ALA A 848 13.41 91.60 5.06
CA ALA A 848 13.39 92.09 3.67
C ALA A 848 12.68 91.10 2.72
N ALA A 849 11.73 91.64 1.95
CA ALA A 849 10.91 90.99 0.96
C ALA A 849 11.59 90.92 -0.42
N GLY A 850 11.11 90.05 -1.32
CA GLY A 850 11.41 90.17 -2.74
C GLY A 850 11.10 88.98 -3.66
N VAL A 851 9.80 88.69 -3.85
CA VAL A 851 9.06 88.46 -5.14
C VAL A 851 9.54 87.35 -6.14
N PRO A 852 8.60 86.70 -6.88
CA PRO A 852 8.66 85.29 -7.26
C PRO A 852 8.63 85.04 -8.82
N PRO A 853 7.89 84.06 -9.40
CA PRO A 853 8.47 83.04 -10.30
C PRO A 853 7.98 83.14 -11.77
N VAL A 854 8.67 82.48 -12.71
CA VAL A 854 8.09 82.11 -14.03
C VAL A 854 8.73 80.81 -14.52
N GLY A 855 7.92 79.85 -14.94
CA GLY A 855 8.33 78.69 -15.74
C GLY A 855 7.86 78.82 -17.19
N ALA A 856 8.51 78.10 -18.11
CA ALA A 856 7.92 77.45 -19.30
C ALA A 856 9.01 76.91 -20.25
N HIS A 857 8.80 75.67 -20.72
CA HIS A 857 8.96 75.12 -22.09
C HIS A 857 10.25 75.41 -22.91
N GLN A 858 10.74 74.59 -23.83
CA GLN A 858 10.40 73.34 -24.51
C GLN A 858 11.69 72.99 -25.29
N LEU A 859 11.97 71.73 -25.60
CA LEU A 859 12.42 71.34 -26.94
C LEU A 859 12.31 69.83 -27.13
N CYS A 860 11.90 69.49 -28.35
CA CYS A 860 11.37 68.22 -28.80
C CYS A 860 12.40 67.44 -29.64
N GLN A 861 12.07 66.16 -29.86
CA GLN A 861 12.37 65.31 -31.02
C GLN A 861 13.74 64.62 -31.15
N GLY A 862 13.67 63.29 -31.35
CA GLY A 862 14.75 62.50 -31.94
C GLY A 862 14.67 61.00 -31.59
N ALA A 863 13.94 60.22 -32.40
CA ALA A 863 14.05 58.76 -32.51
C ALA A 863 14.10 58.40 -34.02
N PRO A 864 14.32 57.14 -34.43
CA PRO A 864 15.53 56.31 -34.34
C PRO A 864 15.97 55.78 -35.74
N GLN A 865 17.06 54.99 -35.86
CA GLN A 865 17.18 53.75 -36.67
C GLN A 865 18.58 53.40 -37.27
N LEU A 866 18.82 52.06 -37.37
CA LEU A 866 19.73 51.26 -38.24
C LEU A 866 21.23 51.22 -37.86
N ARG A 867 22.01 50.10 -37.86
CA ARG A 867 22.01 48.72 -38.42
C ARG A 867 22.94 47.85 -37.51
N GLY A 868 22.71 46.56 -37.25
CA GLY A 868 23.13 45.37 -38.04
C GLY A 868 24.55 44.90 -37.63
N GLY A 869 24.93 43.64 -37.45
CA GLY A 869 24.35 42.30 -37.62
C GLY A 869 25.49 41.28 -37.40
N GLY A 870 25.16 40.03 -37.09
CA GLY A 870 26.08 38.92 -36.86
C GLY A 870 25.44 37.84 -36.02
#